data_AF-A0A9Q0WD03-F1
#
_entry.id   AF-A0A9Q0WD03-F1
#
_cell.length_a   1.000
_cell.length_b   1.000
_cell.length_c   1.000
_cell.angle_alpha   90.00
_cell.angle_beta   90.00
_cell.angle_gamma   90.00
#
_symmetry.space_group_name_H-M   'P 1'
#
loop_
_entity.id
_entity.type
_entity.pdbx_description
1 polymer ?
#
loop_
_entity_poly.entity_id
_entity_poly.type
_entity_poly.pdbx_seq_one_letter_code
_entity_poly.pdbx_strand_id
1 'polypeptide(L)'
;MWKMFFLQRAEGELILDTQAMKPMVNLRLLQINHANVKGKFKNFPPSLKWLQWKNCPLENLPSDYAPHELAVLDLSESGIQRVWGWTSTKVAENLMVMNVRHCYNLVASPDLSSCKSLEKLDFEGCIRLTKIHKSLGNVRTLLQLNLNNCINLVEFPCDVSGLRLLQNLILSNCLKLKELPQDIGSMNSLKELLVDETAISMLPQSLYRLTKLEKLSLNGCKFIKRLPERLGNLISLKVLSFNHSAVEELPGSVGSLSNLEKLSLMGCQSLTTIPESISNLQSLMEFSINRSAIKELPTAIGSLPYLKTLFAGGCHFLSKLPDSIGGLASISELELDGTSISDLPEQIGGLKMIQKLYLRKCTSLRALPEAIGMILNLTTINLFGCNITELPESFGRLENLEMLILNECKKLHKLPVSVGKLKSLCHLLMIKTAVTVLPENFGNLSSLMILEMQKDPHESPRIQDQSAVLPNSFTRLSLLEELNARAWRISGKIPDDFEKLSSLKNLNLGNNNFSSLPSSLCGLSLLQKLHLPHCEELVSLPPLPPSLEELDASNCFGLETISDVSGLERLTLLNITNCEKVVDIPGIECLKFLKRLYMSSCKACSLTVKRRLSKICLRNIRNLSMPGSKLPDWFSQESVVHFSEQKNRTIKAVIVCVVVSLDREIPEKWRYFPSVPDIKAIILDQNIPIFSTSLYLLGIPKIHEDQIHICRYSNITPLVSLLKDGCKIQVRKRDPVVIEGVQLKKSGVHLIFEDDDDYDGNEEMLDESEQSVSKKLADFFNSYEEDNQV
;
A
#
# COMPACT_ATOMS: atom_id res chain seq x y z
N MET A 1 -49.51 0.04 -15.41
CA MET A 1 -48.64 0.79 -14.47
C MET A 1 -47.67 1.60 -15.31
N TRP A 2 -47.92 2.89 -15.54
CA TRP A 2 -47.02 3.72 -16.33
C TRP A 2 -45.95 4.31 -15.40
N LYS A 3 -44.67 4.15 -15.77
CA LYS A 3 -43.51 4.70 -15.07
C LYS A 3 -42.89 5.78 -15.96
N MET A 4 -42.59 6.95 -15.39
CA MET A 4 -41.87 8.00 -16.11
C MET A 4 -40.52 8.23 -15.42
N PHE A 5 -39.44 8.05 -16.18
CA PHE A 5 -38.07 8.20 -15.74
C PHE A 5 -37.43 9.35 -16.51
N PHE A 6 -36.98 10.39 -15.81
CA PHE A 6 -35.99 11.31 -16.36
C PHE A 6 -34.62 10.88 -15.85
N LEU A 7 -33.86 10.17 -16.69
CA LEU A 7 -32.47 9.83 -16.46
C LEU A 7 -31.63 10.71 -17.40
N GLN A 8 -31.00 11.77 -16.90
CA GLN A 8 -29.84 12.31 -17.61
C GLN A 8 -28.81 12.96 -16.69
N ARG A 9 -27.55 12.71 -17.08
CA ARG A 9 -26.28 13.22 -16.56
C ARG A 9 -25.78 14.42 -17.39
N ALA A 10 -26.68 15.17 -18.05
CA ALA A 10 -26.30 16.21 -19.02
C ALA A 10 -26.46 17.62 -18.45
N GLU A 11 -25.49 18.49 -18.74
CA GLU A 11 -25.31 19.89 -18.30
C GLU A 11 -26.35 20.87 -18.88
N GLY A 12 -27.64 20.57 -18.75
CA GLY A 12 -28.74 21.48 -19.06
C GLY A 12 -29.82 21.43 -17.99
N GLU A 13 -30.30 22.58 -17.51
CA GLU A 13 -31.43 22.65 -16.56
C GLU A 13 -32.69 22.10 -17.22
N LEU A 14 -33.08 20.86 -16.88
CA LEU A 14 -34.35 20.29 -17.30
C LEU A 14 -35.49 21.03 -16.59
N ILE A 15 -36.18 21.91 -17.33
CA ILE A 15 -37.35 22.62 -16.84
C ILE A 15 -38.61 21.84 -17.24
N LEU A 16 -39.32 21.30 -16.26
CA LEU A 16 -40.59 20.60 -16.42
C LEU A 16 -41.77 21.54 -16.14
N ASP A 17 -42.65 21.75 -17.10
CA ASP A 17 -43.92 22.45 -16.86
C ASP A 17 -44.97 21.48 -16.29
N THR A 18 -45.49 21.81 -15.11
CA THR A 18 -46.59 21.08 -14.44
C THR A 18 -47.82 20.85 -15.33
N GLN A 19 -48.10 21.71 -16.33
CA GLN A 19 -49.23 21.54 -17.25
C GLN A 19 -49.14 20.24 -18.06
N ALA A 20 -47.92 19.80 -18.40
CA ALA A 20 -47.70 18.55 -19.13
C ALA A 20 -48.12 17.32 -18.31
N MET A 21 -48.23 17.45 -16.98
CA MET A 21 -48.58 16.35 -16.07
C MET A 21 -50.09 16.21 -15.84
N LYS A 22 -50.86 17.25 -16.16
CA LYS A 22 -52.32 17.29 -15.99
C LYS A 22 -53.08 16.13 -16.67
N PRO A 23 -52.76 15.70 -17.91
CA PRO A 23 -53.44 14.56 -18.54
C PRO A 23 -53.00 13.18 -17.98
N MET A 24 -51.93 13.12 -17.19
CA MET A 24 -51.34 11.85 -16.71
C MET A 24 -52.07 11.26 -15.49
N VAL A 25 -53.39 11.16 -15.55
CA VAL A 25 -54.27 10.75 -14.43
C VAL A 25 -53.99 9.34 -13.86
N ASN A 26 -53.36 8.48 -14.65
CA ASN A 26 -52.99 7.10 -14.26
C ASN A 26 -51.55 6.98 -13.73
N LEU A 27 -50.81 8.08 -13.59
CA LEU A 27 -49.46 8.06 -13.04
C LEU A 27 -49.51 7.66 -11.57
N ARG A 28 -48.60 6.75 -11.19
CA ARG A 28 -48.46 6.25 -9.81
C ARG A 28 -47.04 6.40 -9.28
N LEU A 29 -46.04 6.43 -10.16
CA LEU A 29 -44.63 6.62 -9.82
C LEU A 29 -44.08 7.74 -10.69
N LEU A 30 -43.46 8.72 -10.02
CA LEU A 30 -42.83 9.86 -10.65
C LEU A 30 -41.41 10.02 -10.11
N GLN A 31 -40.43 10.02 -11.02
CA GLN A 31 -39.04 10.31 -10.72
C GLN A 31 -38.55 11.49 -11.56
N ILE A 32 -38.25 12.60 -10.89
CA ILE A 32 -37.89 13.89 -11.49
C ILE A 32 -36.61 14.45 -10.85
N ASN A 33 -35.61 13.58 -10.68
CA ASN A 33 -34.33 13.94 -10.07
C ASN A 33 -33.66 15.09 -10.83
N HIS A 34 -33.09 16.04 -10.10
CA HIS A 34 -32.40 17.23 -10.63
C HIS A 34 -33.25 18.16 -11.49
N ALA A 35 -34.56 17.89 -11.65
CA ALA A 35 -35.42 18.68 -12.50
C ALA A 35 -35.91 19.96 -11.78
N ASN A 36 -35.99 21.06 -12.53
CA ASN A 36 -36.65 22.28 -12.10
C ASN A 36 -38.10 22.26 -12.57
N VAL A 37 -39.07 22.36 -11.67
CA VAL A 37 -40.50 22.26 -12.01
C VAL A 37 -41.13 23.66 -11.97
N LYS A 38 -41.66 24.14 -13.11
CA LYS A 38 -42.38 25.41 -13.22
C LYS A 38 -43.89 25.20 -13.31
N GLY A 39 -44.66 26.09 -12.71
CA GLY A 39 -46.13 26.11 -12.77
C GLY A 39 -46.80 25.79 -11.43
N LYS A 40 -48.04 25.29 -11.47
CA LYS A 40 -48.85 25.01 -10.26
C LYS A 40 -48.84 23.51 -9.95
N PHE A 41 -48.41 23.13 -8.74
CA PHE A 41 -48.23 21.73 -8.38
C PHE A 41 -49.55 20.98 -8.22
N LYS A 42 -50.69 21.69 -8.09
CA LYS A 42 -52.04 21.10 -8.20
C LYS A 42 -52.29 20.29 -9.48
N ASN A 43 -51.46 20.49 -10.52
CA ASN A 43 -51.53 19.75 -11.77
C ASN A 43 -50.87 18.35 -11.68
N PHE A 44 -50.15 18.05 -10.59
CA PHE A 44 -49.62 16.70 -10.38
C PHE A 44 -50.77 15.70 -10.11
N PRO A 45 -50.64 14.44 -10.55
CA PRO A 45 -51.70 13.44 -10.38
C PRO A 45 -51.97 13.13 -8.89
N PRO A 46 -53.22 13.28 -8.40
CA PRO A 46 -53.54 13.11 -6.98
C PRO A 46 -53.36 11.67 -6.46
N SER A 47 -53.41 10.68 -7.36
CA SER A 47 -53.23 9.25 -7.10
C SER A 47 -51.75 8.79 -7.06
N LEU A 48 -50.81 9.73 -7.00
CA LEU A 48 -49.38 9.39 -7.00
C LEU A 48 -49.01 8.60 -5.72
N LYS A 49 -48.34 7.47 -5.90
CA LYS A 49 -47.90 6.56 -4.82
C LYS A 49 -46.41 6.68 -4.51
N TRP A 50 -45.60 7.04 -5.49
CA TRP A 50 -44.16 7.20 -5.35
C TRP A 50 -43.72 8.51 -5.99
N LEU A 51 -43.11 9.38 -5.19
CA LEU A 51 -42.45 10.58 -5.65
C LEU A 51 -40.97 10.54 -5.27
N GLN A 52 -40.09 10.56 -6.27
CA GLN A 52 -38.66 10.75 -6.08
C GLN A 52 -38.23 12.02 -6.80
N TRP A 53 -37.69 12.95 -6.03
CA TRP A 53 -37.20 14.23 -6.49
C TRP A 53 -35.87 14.52 -5.81
N LYS A 54 -34.87 13.72 -6.16
CA LYS A 54 -33.50 13.91 -5.70
C LYS A 54 -32.97 15.27 -6.16
N ASN A 55 -32.23 15.98 -5.31
CA ASN A 55 -31.72 17.33 -5.60
C ASN A 55 -32.84 18.29 -6.03
N CYS A 56 -33.96 18.26 -5.30
CA CYS A 56 -35.08 19.16 -5.48
C CYS A 56 -34.62 20.61 -5.23
N PRO A 57 -34.87 21.54 -6.18
CA PRO A 57 -34.45 22.93 -6.05
C PRO A 57 -35.34 23.75 -5.09
N LEU A 58 -36.45 23.16 -4.61
CA LEU A 58 -37.35 23.84 -3.70
C LEU A 58 -36.77 23.89 -2.29
N GLU A 59 -36.97 25.02 -1.61
CA GLU A 59 -36.70 25.12 -0.18
C GLU A 59 -37.78 24.42 0.67
N ASN A 60 -39.03 24.41 0.21
CA ASN A 60 -40.16 23.78 0.90
C ASN A 60 -41.08 23.14 -0.13
N LEU A 61 -41.72 22.03 0.21
CA LEU A 61 -42.74 21.46 -0.67
C LEU A 61 -43.94 22.40 -0.81
N PRO A 62 -44.57 22.49 -1.99
CA PRO A 62 -45.54 23.52 -2.32
C PRO A 62 -46.91 23.24 -1.71
N SER A 63 -47.59 24.24 -1.16
CA SER A 63 -48.84 24.08 -0.41
C SER A 63 -50.09 23.77 -1.23
N ASP A 64 -50.04 23.99 -2.54
CA ASP A 64 -51.16 23.82 -3.47
C ASP A 64 -51.30 22.40 -4.03
N TYR A 65 -50.51 21.44 -3.53
CA TYR A 65 -50.56 20.03 -3.91
C TYR A 65 -50.59 19.13 -2.69
N ALA A 66 -51.32 18.01 -2.78
CA ALA A 66 -51.46 17.04 -1.70
C ALA A 66 -51.69 15.65 -2.30
N PRO A 67 -50.66 14.79 -2.44
CA PRO A 67 -50.83 13.43 -2.97
C PRO A 67 -51.37 12.47 -1.89
N HIS A 68 -52.67 12.18 -1.91
CA HIS A 68 -53.32 11.45 -0.81
C HIS A 68 -52.97 9.95 -0.78
N GLU A 69 -52.51 9.38 -1.91
CA GLU A 69 -52.10 7.97 -2.03
C GLU A 69 -50.58 7.76 -1.87
N LEU A 70 -49.82 8.79 -1.47
CA LEU A 70 -48.36 8.73 -1.46
C LEU A 70 -47.86 7.75 -0.40
N ALA A 71 -47.13 6.72 -0.84
CA ALA A 71 -46.47 5.72 0.01
C ALA A 71 -44.97 5.95 0.12
N VAL A 72 -44.32 6.52 -0.90
CA VAL A 72 -42.87 6.79 -0.90
C VAL A 72 -42.60 8.23 -1.31
N LEU A 73 -41.88 8.93 -0.44
CA LEU A 73 -41.34 10.27 -0.69
C LEU A 73 -39.82 10.23 -0.56
N ASP A 74 -39.12 10.52 -1.65
CA ASP A 74 -37.66 10.66 -1.66
C ASP A 74 -37.28 12.06 -2.16
N LEU A 75 -36.71 12.85 -1.26
CA LEU A 75 -36.20 14.20 -1.49
C LEU A 75 -34.69 14.25 -1.22
N SER A 76 -33.98 13.14 -1.37
CA SER A 76 -32.57 13.05 -1.01
C SER A 76 -31.69 14.07 -1.74
N GLU A 77 -30.61 14.51 -1.08
CA GLU A 77 -29.64 15.49 -1.59
C GLU A 77 -30.24 16.84 -1.98
N SER A 78 -31.36 17.26 -1.34
CA SER A 78 -32.07 18.50 -1.69
C SER A 78 -31.79 19.68 -0.75
N GLY A 79 -32.08 20.90 -1.20
CA GLY A 79 -31.98 22.12 -0.40
C GLY A 79 -33.13 22.36 0.59
N ILE A 80 -33.95 21.34 0.88
CA ILE A 80 -35.20 21.45 1.65
C ILE A 80 -34.93 21.90 3.09
N GLN A 81 -35.63 22.96 3.52
CA GLN A 81 -35.66 23.50 4.87
C GLN A 81 -36.80 22.93 5.71
N ARG A 82 -37.98 22.70 5.09
CA ARG A 82 -39.13 22.03 5.71
C ARG A 82 -39.75 21.05 4.73
N VAL A 83 -39.93 19.80 5.17
CA VAL A 83 -40.54 18.74 4.36
C VAL A 83 -42.00 19.07 4.07
N TRP A 84 -42.73 19.54 5.08
CA TRP A 84 -44.12 19.95 4.89
C TRP A 84 -44.22 21.39 4.42
N GLY A 85 -44.88 21.57 3.28
CA GLY A 85 -45.64 22.80 3.00
C GLY A 85 -47.08 22.54 2.59
N TRP A 86 -47.55 21.28 2.60
CA TRP A 86 -48.92 20.90 2.25
C TRP A 86 -49.92 21.32 3.32
N THR A 87 -51.10 21.80 2.89
CA THR A 87 -52.19 22.23 3.79
C THR A 87 -53.00 21.08 4.38
N SER A 88 -52.83 19.84 3.88
CA SER A 88 -53.65 18.68 4.24
C SER A 88 -52.85 17.61 4.99
N THR A 89 -53.36 17.21 6.16
CA THR A 89 -52.84 16.11 6.98
C THR A 89 -53.08 14.72 6.37
N LYS A 90 -54.01 14.59 5.41
CA LYS A 90 -54.34 13.30 4.77
C LYS A 90 -53.21 12.70 3.95
N VAL A 91 -52.27 13.53 3.46
CA VAL A 91 -51.14 13.09 2.64
C VAL A 91 -50.20 12.16 3.41
N ALA A 92 -50.09 12.36 4.71
CA ALA A 92 -49.19 11.60 5.56
C ALA A 92 -49.74 10.21 5.92
N GLU A 93 -51.07 9.97 5.82
CA GLU A 93 -51.67 8.73 6.34
C GLU A 93 -51.13 7.47 5.67
N ASN A 94 -50.93 7.50 4.35
CA ASN A 94 -50.46 6.37 3.55
C ASN A 94 -48.93 6.30 3.41
N LEU A 95 -48.19 7.29 3.91
CA LEU A 95 -46.75 7.40 3.71
C LEU A 95 -46.02 6.29 4.48
N MET A 96 -45.33 5.41 3.76
CA MET A 96 -44.56 4.28 4.30
C MET A 96 -43.06 4.58 4.38
N VAL A 97 -42.52 5.31 3.40
CA VAL A 97 -41.08 5.62 3.34
C VAL A 97 -40.89 7.11 3.10
N MET A 98 -40.10 7.74 3.98
CA MET A 98 -39.62 9.10 3.80
C MET A 98 -38.09 9.10 3.80
N ASN A 99 -37.51 9.43 2.65
CA ASN A 99 -36.07 9.58 2.46
C ASN A 99 -35.73 11.06 2.23
N VAL A 100 -35.07 11.68 3.21
CA VAL A 100 -34.59 13.06 3.15
C VAL A 100 -33.09 13.12 3.45
N ARG A 101 -32.35 12.03 3.21
CA ARG A 101 -30.88 12.02 3.39
C ARG A 101 -30.22 13.17 2.63
N HIS A 102 -29.16 13.72 3.20
CA HIS A 102 -28.38 14.84 2.66
C HIS A 102 -29.23 16.07 2.35
N CYS A 103 -30.36 16.27 3.02
CA CYS A 103 -31.05 17.56 3.01
C CYS A 103 -30.32 18.54 3.91
N TYR A 104 -29.24 19.15 3.39
CA TYR A 104 -28.28 19.93 4.18
C TYR A 104 -28.90 21.14 4.89
N ASN A 105 -30.04 21.63 4.41
CA ASN A 105 -30.77 22.79 4.96
C ASN A 105 -31.89 22.43 5.94
N LEU A 106 -32.20 21.16 6.16
CA LEU A 106 -33.28 20.74 7.05
C LEU A 106 -32.90 21.02 8.50
N VAL A 107 -33.64 21.90 9.18
CA VAL A 107 -33.31 22.34 10.56
C VAL A 107 -34.04 21.53 11.63
N ALA A 108 -35.25 21.05 11.33
CA ALA A 108 -36.09 20.26 12.21
C ALA A 108 -36.85 19.20 11.42
N SER A 109 -37.15 18.06 12.05
CA SER A 109 -37.97 17.04 11.40
C SER A 109 -39.43 17.51 11.24
N PRO A 110 -40.17 16.99 10.24
CA PRO A 110 -41.60 17.24 10.11
C PRO A 110 -42.42 16.73 11.30
N ASP A 111 -43.64 17.26 11.46
CA ASP A 111 -44.66 16.64 12.30
C ASP A 111 -45.16 15.33 11.67
N LEU A 112 -44.98 14.23 12.39
CA LEU A 112 -45.32 12.87 11.97
C LEU A 112 -46.64 12.38 12.59
N SER A 113 -47.40 13.23 13.27
CA SER A 113 -48.65 12.87 13.95
C SER A 113 -49.69 12.23 13.04
N SER A 114 -49.69 12.59 11.75
CA SER A 114 -50.60 12.04 10.73
C SER A 114 -50.02 10.83 9.97
N CYS A 115 -48.75 10.47 10.19
CA CYS A 115 -48.05 9.37 9.52
C CYS A 115 -48.41 8.02 10.13
N LYS A 116 -49.55 7.43 9.73
CA LYS A 116 -50.08 6.18 10.32
C LYS A 116 -49.44 4.90 9.76
N SER A 117 -48.83 4.96 8.58
CA SER A 117 -48.24 3.81 7.88
C SER A 117 -46.71 3.87 7.73
N LEU A 118 -46.04 4.83 8.37
CA LEU A 118 -44.62 5.08 8.17
C LEU A 118 -43.75 3.96 8.75
N GLU A 119 -42.99 3.28 7.89
CA GLU A 119 -42.12 2.15 8.20
C GLU A 119 -40.64 2.53 8.16
N LYS A 120 -40.23 3.43 7.26
CA LYS A 120 -38.84 3.87 7.13
C LYS A 120 -38.72 5.39 7.08
N LEU A 121 -37.80 5.91 7.89
CA LEU A 121 -37.48 7.32 7.95
C LEU A 121 -35.97 7.52 7.91
N ASP A 122 -35.48 8.26 6.91
CA ASP A 122 -34.05 8.44 6.66
C ASP A 122 -33.68 9.93 6.58
N PHE A 123 -32.90 10.39 7.57
CA PHE A 123 -32.36 11.73 7.72
C PHE A 123 -30.82 11.76 7.57
N GLU A 124 -30.19 10.68 7.10
CA GLU A 124 -28.73 10.59 7.06
C GLU A 124 -28.07 11.84 6.45
N GLY A 125 -27.07 12.42 7.10
CA GLY A 125 -26.34 13.57 6.59
C GLY A 125 -27.15 14.88 6.53
N CYS A 126 -28.28 14.98 7.24
CA CYS A 126 -28.96 16.27 7.45
C CYS A 126 -28.19 17.12 8.48
N ILE A 127 -27.06 17.70 8.04
CA ILE A 127 -26.09 18.33 8.94
C ILE A 127 -26.62 19.53 9.73
N ARG A 128 -27.69 20.21 9.29
CA ARG A 128 -28.32 21.32 10.02
C ARG A 128 -29.48 20.89 10.93
N LEU A 129 -29.82 19.61 10.95
CA LEU A 129 -30.91 19.08 11.76
C LEU A 129 -30.53 19.18 13.23
N THR A 130 -31.30 19.97 13.99
CA THR A 130 -31.02 20.22 15.42
C THR A 130 -31.95 19.46 16.35
N LYS A 131 -33.17 19.17 15.90
CA LYS A 131 -34.23 18.55 16.71
C LYS A 131 -35.11 17.62 15.87
N ILE A 132 -35.59 16.57 16.51
CA ILE A 132 -36.65 15.70 16.00
C ILE A 132 -37.97 16.06 16.68
N HIS A 133 -39.03 16.14 15.89
CA HIS A 133 -40.36 16.46 16.37
C HIS A 133 -40.89 15.37 17.30
N LYS A 134 -41.51 15.78 18.42
CA LYS A 134 -42.04 14.88 19.47
C LYS A 134 -43.03 13.83 18.97
N SER A 135 -43.71 14.10 17.86
CA SER A 135 -44.65 13.15 17.25
C SER A 135 -44.00 11.84 16.81
N LEU A 136 -42.68 11.80 16.59
CA LEU A 136 -41.96 10.56 16.28
C LEU A 136 -42.24 9.48 17.35
N GLY A 137 -42.34 9.88 18.61
CA GLY A 137 -42.64 8.99 19.73
C GLY A 137 -43.98 8.27 19.60
N ASN A 138 -44.92 8.79 18.80
CA ASN A 138 -46.25 8.22 18.59
C ASN A 138 -46.34 7.29 17.37
N VAL A 139 -45.29 7.18 16.55
CA VAL A 139 -45.33 6.39 15.31
C VAL A 139 -45.25 4.90 15.63
N ARG A 140 -46.33 4.16 15.38
CA ARG A 140 -46.46 2.74 15.78
C ARG A 140 -45.96 1.73 14.74
N THR A 141 -45.71 2.20 13.51
CA THR A 141 -45.38 1.37 12.34
C THR A 141 -43.89 1.39 11.99
N LEU A 142 -43.10 2.29 12.60
CA LEU A 142 -41.72 2.54 12.18
C LEU A 142 -40.84 1.32 12.46
N LEU A 143 -40.16 0.84 11.43
CA LEU A 143 -39.21 -0.27 11.44
C LEU A 143 -37.75 0.21 11.40
N GLN A 144 -37.47 1.31 10.69
CA GLN A 144 -36.12 1.85 10.51
C GLN A 144 -36.07 3.37 10.67
N LEU A 145 -35.13 3.83 11.48
CA LEU A 145 -34.81 5.25 11.64
C LEU A 145 -33.30 5.46 11.49
N ASN A 146 -32.92 6.22 10.47
CA ASN A 146 -31.54 6.59 10.21
C ASN A 146 -31.34 8.10 10.40
N LEU A 147 -30.46 8.46 11.33
CA LEU A 147 -30.03 9.82 11.66
C LEU A 147 -28.51 9.95 11.57
N ASN A 148 -27.83 9.00 10.92
CA ASN A 148 -26.38 9.01 10.78
C ASN A 148 -25.88 10.38 10.28
N ASN A 149 -24.78 10.89 10.83
CA ASN A 149 -24.15 12.14 10.39
C ASN A 149 -25.06 13.39 10.48
N CYS A 150 -26.05 13.39 11.38
CA CYS A 150 -26.77 14.60 11.79
C CYS A 150 -25.96 15.35 12.86
N ILE A 151 -24.82 15.92 12.46
CA ILE A 151 -23.79 16.47 13.37
C ILE A 151 -24.29 17.56 14.34
N ASN A 152 -25.37 18.27 13.99
CA ASN A 152 -25.95 19.32 14.83
C ASN A 152 -27.15 18.85 15.67
N LEU A 153 -27.51 17.56 15.63
CA LEU A 153 -28.62 17.04 16.39
C LEU A 153 -28.31 17.12 17.88
N VAL A 154 -29.11 17.92 18.61
CA VAL A 154 -28.94 18.14 20.05
C VAL A 154 -29.89 17.26 20.86
N GLU A 155 -31.10 17.07 20.34
CA GLU A 155 -32.24 16.51 21.07
C GLU A 155 -32.90 15.39 20.26
N PHE A 156 -33.02 14.21 20.89
CA PHE A 156 -33.91 13.14 20.46
C PHE A 156 -35.18 13.16 21.32
N PRO A 157 -36.36 12.76 20.81
CA PRO A 157 -37.62 12.85 21.56
C PRO A 157 -37.56 12.04 22.85
N CYS A 158 -38.04 12.61 23.96
CA CYS A 158 -38.02 11.98 25.28
C CYS A 158 -39.02 10.82 25.39
N ASP A 159 -40.21 10.96 24.80
CA ASP A 159 -41.19 9.88 24.66
C ASP A 159 -40.96 9.12 23.36
N VAL A 160 -40.73 7.81 23.50
CA VAL A 160 -40.52 6.86 22.41
C VAL A 160 -41.44 5.63 22.53
N SER A 161 -42.49 5.73 23.34
CA SER A 161 -43.36 4.61 23.72
C SER A 161 -44.15 3.99 22.57
N GLY A 162 -44.33 4.71 21.47
CA GLY A 162 -44.96 4.24 20.24
C GLY A 162 -44.04 3.45 19.31
N LEU A 163 -42.72 3.59 19.40
CA LEU A 163 -41.72 2.99 18.49
C LEU A 163 -41.49 1.48 18.75
N ARG A 164 -42.57 0.72 18.99
CA ARG A 164 -42.53 -0.68 19.42
C ARG A 164 -42.08 -1.65 18.33
N LEU A 165 -42.28 -1.30 17.05
CA LEU A 165 -41.88 -2.11 15.91
C LEU A 165 -40.49 -1.77 15.37
N LEU A 166 -39.83 -0.74 15.92
CA LEU A 166 -38.53 -0.27 15.44
C LEU A 166 -37.49 -1.38 15.58
N GLN A 167 -36.80 -1.70 14.48
CA GLN A 167 -35.77 -2.74 14.41
C GLN A 167 -34.37 -2.16 14.30
N ASN A 168 -34.20 -1.04 13.58
CA ASN A 168 -32.90 -0.39 13.39
C ASN A 168 -32.99 1.09 13.79
N LEU A 169 -32.13 1.50 14.71
CA LEU A 169 -31.94 2.89 15.11
C LEU A 169 -30.48 3.28 14.93
N ILE A 170 -30.21 4.17 13.98
CA ILE A 170 -28.87 4.68 13.68
C ILE A 170 -28.80 6.15 14.07
N LEU A 171 -27.98 6.46 15.07
CA LEU A 171 -27.70 7.80 15.60
C LEU A 171 -26.21 8.14 15.49
N SER A 172 -25.42 7.33 14.77
CA SER A 172 -23.97 7.52 14.66
C SER A 172 -23.62 8.90 14.08
N ASN A 173 -22.47 9.45 14.48
CA ASN A 173 -21.98 10.78 14.08
C ASN A 173 -22.93 11.95 14.43
N CYS A 174 -23.83 11.78 15.41
CA CYS A 174 -24.60 12.87 16.01
C CYS A 174 -23.78 13.55 17.12
N LEU A 175 -22.76 14.33 16.73
CA LEU A 175 -21.71 14.86 17.62
C LEU A 175 -22.23 15.70 18.82
N LYS A 176 -23.43 16.28 18.73
CA LYS A 176 -24.04 17.11 19.77
C LYS A 176 -25.09 16.39 20.62
N LEU A 177 -25.44 15.14 20.30
CA LEU A 177 -26.43 14.36 21.03
C LEU A 177 -25.84 13.87 22.34
N LYS A 178 -26.38 14.37 23.47
CA LYS A 178 -25.83 14.11 24.81
C LYS A 178 -26.53 12.98 25.58
N GLU A 179 -27.77 12.66 25.21
CA GLU A 179 -28.60 11.72 25.95
C GLU A 179 -29.46 10.89 25.02
N LEU A 180 -29.72 9.64 25.41
CA LEU A 180 -30.74 8.78 24.83
C LEU A 180 -32.04 8.89 25.64
N PRO A 181 -33.21 8.62 25.04
CA PRO A 181 -34.48 8.68 25.75
C PRO A 181 -34.52 7.68 26.93
N GLN A 182 -35.00 8.14 28.08
CA GLN A 182 -35.06 7.32 29.30
C GLN A 182 -35.93 6.07 29.14
N ASP A 183 -36.91 6.10 28.23
CA ASP A 183 -37.82 4.98 27.92
C ASP A 183 -37.44 4.21 26.64
N ILE A 184 -36.18 4.26 26.19
CA ILE A 184 -35.70 3.52 25.01
C ILE A 184 -36.04 2.01 25.05
N GLY A 185 -36.13 1.43 26.25
CA GLY A 185 -36.58 0.05 26.47
C GLY A 185 -37.99 -0.27 25.96
N SER A 186 -38.79 0.73 25.58
CA SER A 186 -40.10 0.55 24.95
C SER A 186 -40.01 0.03 23.52
N MET A 187 -38.85 0.20 22.85
CA MET A 187 -38.58 -0.29 21.49
C MET A 187 -38.31 -1.80 21.49
N ASN A 188 -39.24 -2.61 21.98
CA ASN A 188 -39.04 -4.04 22.26
C ASN A 188 -38.75 -4.93 21.03
N SER A 189 -38.81 -4.38 19.82
CA SER A 189 -38.43 -5.05 18.56
C SER A 189 -37.04 -4.65 18.05
N LEU A 190 -36.31 -3.78 18.76
CA LEU A 190 -35.03 -3.25 18.32
C LEU A 190 -33.99 -4.36 18.25
N LYS A 191 -33.35 -4.48 17.08
CA LYS A 191 -32.30 -5.44 16.77
C LYS A 191 -30.94 -4.76 16.63
N GLU A 192 -30.90 -3.53 16.13
CA GLU A 192 -29.66 -2.80 15.93
C GLU A 192 -29.76 -1.38 16.49
N LEU A 193 -28.81 -1.03 17.34
CA LEU A 193 -28.63 0.31 17.89
C LEU A 193 -27.19 0.77 17.64
N LEU A 194 -27.02 1.75 16.75
CA LEU A 194 -25.73 2.37 16.45
C LEU A 194 -25.73 3.81 16.97
N VAL A 195 -24.82 4.13 17.86
CA VAL A 195 -24.72 5.45 18.51
C VAL A 195 -23.26 5.93 18.51
N ASP A 196 -22.50 5.53 17.49
CA ASP A 196 -21.07 5.82 17.38
C ASP A 196 -20.80 7.32 17.26
N GLU A 197 -19.65 7.81 17.73
CA GLU A 197 -19.24 9.22 17.61
C GLU A 197 -20.35 10.19 18.09
N THR A 198 -20.91 9.92 19.27
CA THR A 198 -21.90 10.80 19.93
C THR A 198 -21.33 11.38 21.23
N ALA A 199 -21.96 12.45 21.71
CA ALA A 199 -21.63 13.07 23.00
C ALA A 199 -22.37 12.40 24.19
N ILE A 200 -22.91 11.19 23.99
CA ILE A 200 -23.65 10.47 25.03
C ILE A 200 -22.73 10.16 26.20
N SER A 201 -23.12 10.57 27.40
CA SER A 201 -22.34 10.37 28.63
C SER A 201 -22.76 9.12 29.42
N MET A 202 -24.00 8.66 29.25
CA MET A 202 -24.56 7.51 29.96
C MET A 202 -25.67 6.84 29.16
N LEU A 203 -25.77 5.51 29.31
CA LEU A 203 -26.86 4.72 28.75
C LEU A 203 -28.05 4.66 29.72
N PRO A 204 -29.30 4.86 29.25
CA PRO A 204 -30.48 4.86 30.11
C PRO A 204 -30.79 3.45 30.62
N GLN A 205 -31.30 3.35 31.85
CA GLN A 205 -31.52 2.07 32.53
C GLN A 205 -32.54 1.16 31.82
N SER A 206 -33.44 1.73 31.03
CA SER A 206 -34.42 0.95 30.25
C SER A 206 -33.80 0.26 29.02
N LEU A 207 -32.62 0.68 28.54
CA LEU A 207 -31.93 0.06 27.40
C LEU A 207 -31.71 -1.44 27.61
N TYR A 208 -31.43 -1.84 28.85
CA TYR A 208 -31.21 -3.24 29.23
C TYR A 208 -32.48 -4.10 29.24
N ARG A 209 -33.64 -3.56 28.82
CA ARG A 209 -34.89 -4.31 28.55
C ARG A 209 -35.00 -4.77 27.10
N LEU A 210 -34.10 -4.34 26.22
CA LEU A 210 -34.10 -4.66 24.79
C LEU A 210 -33.57 -6.07 24.53
N THR A 211 -34.30 -7.10 24.93
CA THR A 211 -33.86 -8.50 24.89
C THR A 211 -33.71 -9.08 23.48
N LYS A 212 -34.22 -8.39 22.44
CA LYS A 212 -34.05 -8.74 21.01
C LYS A 212 -32.89 -8.00 20.33
N LEU A 213 -32.15 -7.15 21.06
CA LEU A 213 -31.03 -6.40 20.50
C LEU A 213 -29.91 -7.35 20.11
N GLU A 214 -29.55 -7.39 18.83
CA GLU A 214 -28.51 -8.24 18.23
C GLU A 214 -27.20 -7.48 18.05
N LYS A 215 -27.25 -6.16 17.84
CA LYS A 215 -26.06 -5.31 17.64
C LYS A 215 -26.15 -4.00 18.41
N LEU A 216 -25.11 -3.73 19.20
CA LEU A 216 -24.92 -2.48 19.93
C LEU A 216 -23.53 -1.92 19.62
N SER A 217 -23.49 -0.73 19.02
CA SER A 217 -22.24 -0.04 18.68
C SER A 217 -22.17 1.32 19.37
N LEU A 218 -21.09 1.52 20.12
CA LEU A 218 -20.78 2.67 20.97
C LEU A 218 -19.36 3.17 20.66
N ASN A 219 -18.91 3.04 19.41
CA ASN A 219 -17.56 3.41 19.00
C ASN A 219 -17.39 4.93 19.08
N GLY A 220 -16.22 5.43 19.48
CA GLY A 220 -15.94 6.86 19.58
C GLY A 220 -16.75 7.61 20.65
N CYS A 221 -17.52 6.91 21.50
CA CYS A 221 -18.26 7.52 22.60
C CYS A 221 -17.29 7.91 23.75
N LYS A 222 -16.73 9.10 23.67
CA LYS A 222 -15.67 9.59 24.58
C LYS A 222 -16.14 9.95 25.99
N PHE A 223 -17.45 10.00 26.23
CA PHE A 223 -18.01 10.37 27.53
C PHE A 223 -18.56 9.19 28.33
N ILE A 224 -18.71 8.01 27.71
CA ILE A 224 -19.14 6.79 28.39
C ILE A 224 -17.93 6.16 29.07
N LYS A 225 -17.83 6.37 30.39
CA LYS A 225 -16.72 5.85 31.20
C LYS A 225 -17.00 4.47 31.80
N ARG A 226 -18.26 4.16 32.11
CA ARG A 226 -18.66 2.92 32.79
C ARG A 226 -19.93 2.36 32.20
N LEU A 227 -20.07 1.05 32.28
CA LEU A 227 -21.27 0.31 31.87
C LEU A 227 -21.83 -0.41 33.10
N PRO A 228 -23.16 -0.41 33.30
CA PRO A 228 -23.77 -1.04 34.46
C PRO A 228 -23.84 -2.56 34.31
N GLU A 229 -23.95 -3.26 35.45
CA GLU A 229 -24.11 -4.72 35.52
C GLU A 229 -25.38 -5.28 34.84
N ARG A 230 -26.27 -4.42 34.36
CA ARG A 230 -27.44 -4.83 33.58
C ARG A 230 -27.13 -5.06 32.10
N LEU A 231 -25.89 -4.78 31.65
CA LEU A 231 -25.47 -5.05 30.28
C LEU A 231 -25.71 -6.52 29.87
N GLY A 232 -25.48 -7.45 30.80
CA GLY A 232 -25.72 -8.89 30.59
C GLY A 232 -27.17 -9.29 30.31
N ASN A 233 -28.15 -8.39 30.49
CA ASN A 233 -29.55 -8.67 30.17
C ASN A 233 -29.85 -8.68 28.66
N LEU A 234 -28.93 -8.18 27.83
CA LEU A 234 -29.06 -8.15 26.37
C LEU A 234 -28.76 -9.52 25.76
N ILE A 235 -29.50 -10.54 26.15
CA ILE A 235 -29.20 -11.96 25.88
C ILE A 235 -29.17 -12.35 24.39
N SER A 236 -29.73 -11.54 23.49
CA SER A 236 -29.71 -11.79 22.04
C SER A 236 -28.54 -11.09 21.33
N LEU A 237 -27.67 -10.40 22.06
CA LEU A 237 -26.60 -9.61 21.49
C LEU A 237 -25.55 -10.51 20.85
N LYS A 238 -25.27 -10.28 19.57
CA LYS A 238 -24.25 -10.96 18.75
C LYS A 238 -23.02 -10.10 18.53
N VAL A 239 -23.20 -8.78 18.42
CA VAL A 239 -22.12 -7.82 18.18
C VAL A 239 -22.16 -6.70 19.21
N LEU A 240 -21.04 -6.54 19.91
CA LEU A 240 -20.82 -5.47 20.88
C LEU A 240 -19.50 -4.76 20.58
N SER A 241 -19.56 -3.45 20.34
CA SER A 241 -18.39 -2.66 19.93
C SER A 241 -18.29 -1.35 20.71
N PHE A 242 -17.09 -1.07 21.25
CA PHE A 242 -16.75 0.12 22.04
C PHE A 242 -15.45 0.78 21.54
N ASN A 243 -15.12 0.63 20.26
CA ASN A 243 -13.83 1.03 19.73
C ASN A 243 -13.58 2.53 19.94
N HIS A 244 -12.39 2.90 20.39
CA HIS A 244 -11.99 4.28 20.66
C HIS A 244 -12.90 5.01 21.67
N SER A 245 -13.58 4.27 22.55
CA SER A 245 -14.37 4.84 23.65
C SER A 245 -13.50 5.10 24.89
N ALA A 246 -14.06 5.85 25.86
CA ALA A 246 -13.41 6.17 27.13
C ALA A 246 -13.77 5.18 28.25
N VAL A 247 -14.24 3.97 27.93
CA VAL A 247 -14.63 2.96 28.91
C VAL A 247 -13.42 2.58 29.77
N GLU A 248 -13.57 2.75 31.08
CA GLU A 248 -12.55 2.45 32.10
C GLU A 248 -12.64 1.00 32.57
N GLU A 249 -13.85 0.44 32.63
CA GLU A 249 -14.12 -0.94 33.10
C GLU A 249 -15.28 -1.58 32.33
N LEU A 250 -15.20 -2.91 32.14
CA LEU A 250 -16.27 -3.73 31.57
C LEU A 250 -16.94 -4.53 32.72
N PRO A 251 -18.27 -4.50 32.85
CA PRO A 251 -18.97 -5.13 33.97
C PRO A 251 -18.88 -6.66 33.91
N GLY A 252 -18.93 -7.33 35.07
CA GLY A 252 -18.83 -8.79 35.15
C GLY A 252 -19.97 -9.51 34.42
N SER A 253 -21.15 -8.90 34.36
CA SER A 253 -22.31 -9.36 33.59
C SER A 253 -22.08 -9.49 32.08
N VAL A 254 -20.99 -8.96 31.50
CA VAL A 254 -20.68 -9.18 30.08
C VAL A 254 -20.61 -10.68 29.74
N GLY A 255 -20.15 -11.51 30.68
CA GLY A 255 -20.09 -12.96 30.52
C GLY A 255 -21.46 -13.66 30.41
N SER A 256 -22.57 -12.96 30.66
CA SER A 256 -23.93 -13.48 30.48
C SER A 256 -24.43 -13.38 29.04
N LEU A 257 -23.70 -12.71 28.15
CA LEU A 257 -24.07 -12.53 26.73
C LEU A 257 -23.74 -13.79 25.91
N SER A 258 -24.46 -14.88 26.16
CA SER A 258 -24.16 -16.22 25.60
C SER A 258 -24.20 -16.31 24.06
N ASN A 259 -24.93 -15.41 23.39
CA ASN A 259 -25.01 -15.33 21.93
C ASN A 259 -23.97 -14.37 21.31
N LEU A 260 -23.08 -13.77 22.11
CA LEU A 260 -22.13 -12.78 21.61
C LEU A 260 -21.08 -13.47 20.71
N GLU A 261 -21.06 -13.09 19.44
CA GLU A 261 -20.15 -13.62 18.41
C GLU A 261 -18.93 -12.71 18.24
N LYS A 262 -19.09 -11.40 18.41
CA LYS A 262 -18.03 -10.40 18.23
C LYS A 262 -18.01 -9.39 19.37
N LEU A 263 -16.83 -9.24 19.98
CA LEU A 263 -16.55 -8.20 20.98
C LEU A 263 -15.35 -7.37 20.52
N SER A 264 -15.57 -6.08 20.31
CA SER A 264 -14.52 -5.14 19.89
C SER A 264 -14.35 -4.01 20.91
N LEU A 265 -13.14 -3.89 21.46
CA LEU A 265 -12.70 -2.91 22.45
C LEU A 265 -11.42 -2.21 21.94
N MET A 266 -11.24 -2.13 20.63
CA MET A 266 -10.05 -1.59 19.99
C MET A 266 -9.88 -0.11 20.32
N GLY A 267 -8.70 0.31 20.75
CA GLY A 267 -8.38 1.70 21.02
C GLY A 267 -8.98 2.25 22.32
N CYS A 268 -9.51 1.39 23.20
CA CYS A 268 -9.93 1.78 24.55
C CYS A 268 -8.71 2.01 25.44
N GLN A 269 -8.18 3.23 25.43
CA GLN A 269 -6.94 3.60 26.14
C GLN A 269 -7.12 3.70 27.66
N SER A 270 -8.35 3.76 28.16
CA SER A 270 -8.65 3.81 29.61
C SER A 270 -8.96 2.43 30.20
N LEU A 271 -9.20 1.42 29.35
CA LEU A 271 -9.53 0.06 29.79
C LEU A 271 -8.24 -0.70 30.12
N THR A 272 -8.05 -1.03 31.40
CA THR A 272 -6.81 -1.65 31.89
C THR A 272 -6.93 -3.14 32.19
N THR A 273 -8.14 -3.63 32.40
CA THR A 273 -8.44 -5.03 32.72
C THR A 273 -9.65 -5.52 31.93
N ILE A 274 -9.74 -6.84 31.77
CA ILE A 274 -10.89 -7.53 31.20
C ILE A 274 -11.46 -8.45 32.30
N PRO A 275 -12.79 -8.46 32.55
CA PRO A 275 -13.37 -9.29 33.58
C PRO A 275 -13.21 -10.78 33.26
N GLU A 276 -12.97 -11.60 34.29
CA GLU A 276 -12.80 -13.07 34.15
C GLU A 276 -14.00 -13.76 33.50
N SER A 277 -15.19 -13.18 33.67
CA SER A 277 -16.44 -13.67 33.09
C SER A 277 -16.49 -13.62 31.56
N ILE A 278 -15.58 -12.91 30.88
CA ILE A 278 -15.43 -12.98 29.41
C ILE A 278 -15.28 -14.43 28.95
N SER A 279 -14.61 -15.26 29.74
CA SER A 279 -14.39 -16.69 29.48
C SER A 279 -15.69 -17.51 29.39
N ASN A 280 -16.83 -16.96 29.83
CA ASN A 280 -18.14 -17.60 29.76
C ASN A 280 -18.84 -17.41 28.40
N LEU A 281 -18.31 -16.58 27.49
CA LEU A 281 -18.93 -16.27 26.21
C LEU A 281 -18.87 -17.45 25.22
N GLN A 282 -19.88 -18.33 25.29
CA GLN A 282 -19.92 -19.60 24.56
C GLN A 282 -20.09 -19.50 23.03
N SER A 283 -20.34 -18.30 22.49
CA SER A 283 -20.48 -18.08 21.03
C SER A 283 -19.40 -17.17 20.44
N LEU A 284 -18.45 -16.70 21.26
CA LEU A 284 -17.49 -15.67 20.84
C LEU A 284 -16.53 -16.22 19.79
N MET A 285 -16.53 -15.61 18.60
CA MET A 285 -15.67 -15.98 17.47
C MET A 285 -14.55 -14.97 17.26
N GLU A 286 -14.79 -13.69 17.54
CA GLU A 286 -13.85 -12.60 17.32
C GLU A 286 -13.75 -11.73 18.58
N PHE A 287 -12.54 -11.62 19.12
CA PHE A 287 -12.25 -10.74 20.25
C PHE A 287 -11.12 -9.78 19.89
N SER A 288 -11.42 -8.48 19.86
CA SER A 288 -10.43 -7.45 19.54
C SER A 288 -10.27 -6.48 20.71
N ILE A 289 -9.03 -6.31 21.14
CA ILE A 289 -8.60 -5.36 22.16
C ILE A 289 -7.41 -4.50 21.68
N ASN A 290 -7.15 -4.47 20.36
CA ASN A 290 -6.02 -3.79 19.75
C ASN A 290 -5.84 -2.35 20.30
N ARG A 291 -4.61 -1.92 20.58
CA ARG A 291 -4.28 -0.56 21.02
C ARG A 291 -5.03 -0.11 22.29
N SER A 292 -5.40 -1.04 23.17
CA SER A 292 -5.95 -0.75 24.50
C SER A 292 -4.85 -0.69 25.56
N ALA A 293 -5.20 -0.24 26.77
CA ALA A 293 -4.27 -0.19 27.90
C ALA A 293 -4.29 -1.46 28.77
N ILE A 294 -4.80 -2.57 28.22
CA ILE A 294 -4.95 -3.84 28.95
C ILE A 294 -3.59 -4.39 29.36
N LYS A 295 -3.48 -4.75 30.64
CA LYS A 295 -2.25 -5.28 31.25
C LYS A 295 -2.15 -6.80 31.18
N GLU A 296 -3.29 -7.48 31.24
CA GLU A 296 -3.39 -8.94 31.27
C GLU A 296 -4.69 -9.42 30.61
N LEU A 297 -4.64 -10.62 30.05
CA LEU A 297 -5.83 -11.34 29.59
C LEU A 297 -6.43 -12.15 30.75
N PRO A 298 -7.73 -12.45 30.74
CA PRO A 298 -8.38 -13.31 31.73
C PRO A 298 -7.66 -14.66 31.91
N THR A 299 -7.51 -15.10 33.15
CA THR A 299 -6.83 -16.36 33.48
C THR A 299 -7.52 -17.58 32.87
N ALA A 300 -8.82 -17.51 32.59
CA ALA A 300 -9.60 -18.56 31.93
C ALA A 300 -9.89 -18.32 30.43
N ILE A 301 -9.17 -17.43 29.74
CA ILE A 301 -9.43 -17.12 28.31
C ILE A 301 -9.48 -18.36 27.41
N GLY A 302 -8.71 -19.40 27.76
CA GLY A 302 -8.71 -20.71 27.11
C GLY A 302 -10.04 -21.46 27.07
N SER A 303 -11.02 -21.06 27.88
CA SER A 303 -12.33 -21.72 27.95
C SER A 303 -13.28 -21.30 26.83
N LEU A 304 -12.88 -20.39 25.95
CA LEU A 304 -13.69 -19.94 24.81
C LEU A 304 -13.67 -20.97 23.66
N PRO A 305 -14.76 -21.73 23.43
CA PRO A 305 -14.72 -22.90 22.55
C PRO A 305 -14.63 -22.57 21.06
N TYR A 306 -15.17 -21.43 20.64
CA TYR A 306 -15.29 -21.03 19.22
C TYR A 306 -14.48 -19.80 18.83
N LEU A 307 -13.61 -19.29 19.72
CA LEU A 307 -12.80 -18.10 19.41
C LEU A 307 -11.85 -18.43 18.26
N LYS A 308 -12.06 -17.81 17.11
CA LYS A 308 -11.26 -17.99 15.89
C LYS A 308 -10.14 -16.96 15.80
N THR A 309 -10.40 -15.74 16.27
CA THR A 309 -9.46 -14.64 16.13
C THR A 309 -9.37 -13.82 17.41
N LEU A 310 -8.13 -13.65 17.89
CA LEU A 310 -7.80 -12.78 19.00
C LEU A 310 -6.82 -11.69 18.52
N PHE A 311 -7.30 -10.45 18.51
CA PHE A 311 -6.52 -9.27 18.13
C PHE A 311 -6.14 -8.46 19.37
N ALA A 312 -4.89 -8.51 19.81
CA ALA A 312 -4.35 -7.75 20.93
C ALA A 312 -3.08 -6.96 20.58
N GLY A 313 -2.91 -6.64 19.29
CA GLY A 313 -1.82 -5.81 18.79
C GLY A 313 -1.90 -4.36 19.29
N GLY A 314 -0.77 -3.79 19.69
CA GLY A 314 -0.63 -2.43 20.21
C GLY A 314 -0.99 -2.30 21.69
N CYS A 315 -1.29 -3.40 22.40
CA CYS A 315 -1.46 -3.39 23.85
C CYS A 315 -0.11 -3.28 24.55
N HIS A 316 0.43 -2.06 24.66
CA HIS A 316 1.79 -1.82 25.15
C HIS A 316 2.03 -2.25 26.61
N PHE A 317 0.98 -2.45 27.42
CA PHE A 317 1.11 -2.93 28.79
C PHE A 317 0.92 -4.45 28.95
N LEU A 318 0.47 -5.14 27.90
CA LEU A 318 0.32 -6.59 27.92
C LEU A 318 1.70 -7.23 27.90
N SER A 319 2.10 -7.82 29.03
CA SER A 319 3.46 -8.33 29.25
C SER A 319 3.55 -9.86 29.32
N LYS A 320 2.43 -10.55 29.51
CA LYS A 320 2.35 -12.02 29.57
C LYS A 320 1.02 -12.51 28.99
N LEU A 321 1.01 -13.75 28.53
CA LEU A 321 -0.21 -14.51 28.23
C LEU A 321 -0.48 -15.49 29.39
N PRO A 322 -1.75 -15.77 29.72
CA PRO A 322 -2.10 -16.80 30.70
C PRO A 322 -1.85 -18.21 30.15
N ASP A 323 -1.52 -19.18 31.01
CA ASP A 323 -1.33 -20.59 30.64
C ASP A 323 -2.56 -21.18 29.95
N SER A 324 -3.76 -20.70 30.29
CA SER A 324 -4.99 -21.17 29.65
C SER A 324 -5.05 -20.86 28.15
N ILE A 325 -4.21 -19.98 27.60
CA ILE A 325 -4.20 -19.65 26.16
C ILE A 325 -4.18 -20.91 25.28
N GLY A 326 -3.47 -21.97 25.72
CA GLY A 326 -3.41 -23.27 25.05
C GLY A 326 -4.74 -24.01 24.91
N GLY A 327 -5.77 -23.62 25.65
CA GLY A 327 -7.11 -24.19 25.62
C GLY A 327 -8.00 -23.70 24.48
N LEU A 328 -7.59 -22.65 23.75
CA LEU A 328 -8.36 -22.08 22.64
C LEU A 328 -8.43 -23.06 21.45
N ALA A 329 -9.43 -23.95 21.48
CA ALA A 329 -9.52 -25.08 20.57
C ALA A 329 -9.77 -24.71 19.10
N SER A 330 -10.36 -23.52 18.86
CA SER A 330 -10.77 -23.06 17.52
C SER A 330 -9.95 -21.89 16.98
N ILE A 331 -8.95 -21.39 17.71
CA ILE A 331 -8.22 -20.19 17.29
C ILE A 331 -7.41 -20.47 16.03
N SER A 332 -7.63 -19.68 14.98
CA SER A 332 -6.91 -19.74 13.72
C SER A 332 -5.86 -18.62 13.61
N GLU A 333 -6.11 -17.47 14.25
CA GLU A 333 -5.26 -16.29 14.15
C GLU A 333 -5.10 -15.59 15.51
N LEU A 334 -3.84 -15.37 15.90
CA LEU A 334 -3.44 -14.68 17.13
C LEU A 334 -2.51 -13.51 16.79
N GLU A 335 -2.98 -12.28 17.00
CA GLU A 335 -2.19 -11.05 16.78
C GLU A 335 -1.81 -10.41 18.12
N LEU A 336 -0.50 -10.29 18.35
CA LEU A 336 0.10 -9.74 19.56
C LEU A 336 1.14 -8.65 19.26
N ASP A 337 1.07 -8.08 18.06
CA ASP A 337 2.05 -7.11 17.56
C ASP A 337 2.23 -5.92 18.49
N GLY A 338 3.45 -5.45 18.73
CA GLY A 338 3.73 -4.24 19.49
C GLY A 338 3.32 -4.30 20.97
N THR A 339 3.13 -5.50 21.50
CA THR A 339 2.93 -5.75 22.93
C THR A 339 4.28 -5.80 23.67
N SER A 340 4.22 -5.72 25.00
CA SER A 340 5.41 -5.84 25.87
C SER A 340 5.64 -7.27 26.34
N ILE A 341 5.11 -8.27 25.62
CA ILE A 341 5.23 -9.68 25.97
C ILE A 341 6.71 -10.07 26.08
N SER A 342 7.12 -10.56 27.26
CA SER A 342 8.50 -11.00 27.50
C SER A 342 8.75 -12.43 27.03
N ASP A 343 7.75 -13.29 27.19
CA ASP A 343 7.82 -14.73 26.91
C ASP A 343 6.42 -15.26 26.55
N LEU A 344 6.35 -16.37 25.80
CA LEU A 344 5.11 -17.12 25.58
C LEU A 344 5.09 -18.34 26.54
N PRO A 345 3.94 -18.70 27.13
CA PRO A 345 3.83 -19.87 28.00
C PRO A 345 4.01 -21.17 27.20
N GLU A 346 4.50 -22.25 27.82
CA GLU A 346 4.63 -23.58 27.18
C GLU A 346 3.27 -24.11 26.67
N GLN A 347 2.17 -23.71 27.31
CA GLN A 347 0.82 -24.08 26.89
C GLN A 347 0.44 -23.52 25.51
N ILE A 348 1.19 -22.56 24.95
CA ILE A 348 0.97 -22.09 23.57
C ILE A 348 1.00 -23.25 22.55
N GLY A 349 1.75 -24.33 22.83
CA GLY A 349 1.76 -25.55 22.02
C GLY A 349 0.42 -26.30 21.98
N GLY A 350 -0.54 -25.95 22.84
CA GLY A 350 -1.89 -26.50 22.86
C GLY A 350 -2.83 -25.93 21.79
N LEU A 351 -2.42 -24.87 21.08
CA LEU A 351 -3.22 -24.23 20.02
C LEU A 351 -3.29 -25.11 18.76
N LYS A 352 -4.22 -26.06 18.73
CA LYS A 352 -4.28 -27.09 17.68
C LYS A 352 -4.73 -26.56 16.30
N MET A 353 -5.47 -25.46 16.24
CA MET A 353 -6.06 -24.95 14.99
C MET A 353 -5.38 -23.68 14.46
N ILE A 354 -4.39 -23.13 15.19
CA ILE A 354 -3.77 -21.86 14.81
C ILE A 354 -2.97 -22.02 13.53
N GLN A 355 -3.19 -21.09 12.61
CA GLN A 355 -2.52 -21.00 11.32
C GLN A 355 -1.57 -19.79 11.28
N LYS A 356 -1.91 -18.71 11.98
CA LYS A 356 -1.20 -17.43 11.93
C LYS A 356 -0.88 -16.92 13.32
N LEU A 357 0.41 -16.66 13.56
CA LEU A 357 0.92 -16.05 14.78
C LEU A 357 1.71 -14.78 14.44
N TYR A 358 1.18 -13.63 14.85
CA TYR A 358 1.79 -12.32 14.63
C TYR A 358 2.31 -11.73 15.96
N LEU A 359 3.62 -11.46 16.01
CA LEU A 359 4.37 -10.97 17.16
C LEU A 359 5.29 -9.80 16.76
N ARG A 360 4.93 -9.03 15.73
CA ARG A 360 5.76 -7.95 15.18
C ARG A 360 6.06 -6.91 16.25
N LYS A 361 7.29 -6.46 16.36
CA LYS A 361 7.74 -5.40 17.29
C LYS A 361 7.47 -5.73 18.77
N CYS A 362 7.41 -7.01 19.14
CA CYS A 362 7.45 -7.43 20.55
C CYS A 362 8.90 -7.34 21.07
N THR A 363 9.35 -6.13 21.38
CA THR A 363 10.77 -5.87 21.70
C THR A 363 11.22 -6.46 23.04
N SER A 364 10.29 -6.88 23.89
CA SER A 364 10.59 -7.57 25.15
C SER A 364 10.79 -9.08 24.98
N LEU A 365 10.32 -9.65 23.86
CA LEU A 365 10.37 -11.09 23.59
C LEU A 365 11.81 -11.52 23.28
N ARG A 366 12.38 -12.39 24.12
CA ARG A 366 13.77 -12.85 24.00
C ARG A 366 13.92 -14.25 23.39
N ALA A 367 12.94 -15.11 23.58
CA ALA A 367 12.93 -16.47 23.05
C ALA A 367 11.50 -16.94 22.80
N LEU A 368 11.36 -18.02 22.03
CA LEU A 368 10.12 -18.79 21.91
C LEU A 368 10.25 -20.09 22.72
N PRO A 369 9.18 -20.59 23.36
CA PRO A 369 9.20 -21.86 24.10
C PRO A 369 9.37 -23.06 23.16
N GLU A 370 9.86 -24.19 23.67
CA GLU A 370 10.00 -25.44 22.91
C GLU A 370 8.63 -25.99 22.46
N ALA A 371 7.56 -25.68 23.20
CA ALA A 371 6.22 -26.05 22.78
C ALA A 371 5.75 -25.39 21.46
N ILE A 372 6.44 -24.36 20.93
CA ILE A 372 6.09 -23.78 19.63
C ILE A 372 6.10 -24.84 18.51
N GLY A 373 7.02 -25.81 18.58
CA GLY A 373 7.09 -26.91 17.62
C GLY A 373 5.97 -27.95 17.74
N MET A 374 5.03 -27.78 18.68
CA MET A 374 3.81 -28.61 18.76
C MET A 374 2.65 -28.05 17.92
N ILE A 375 2.79 -26.83 17.41
CA ILE A 375 1.74 -26.12 16.66
C ILE A 375 1.79 -26.51 15.18
N LEU A 376 1.41 -27.75 14.87
CA LEU A 376 1.64 -28.36 13.55
C LEU A 376 0.85 -27.72 12.40
N ASN A 377 -0.23 -26.97 12.68
CA ASN A 377 -1.07 -26.32 11.65
C ASN A 377 -0.61 -24.90 11.28
N LEU A 378 0.48 -24.43 11.88
CA LEU A 378 0.96 -23.07 11.70
C LEU A 378 1.57 -22.90 10.31
N THR A 379 1.00 -22.00 9.51
CA THR A 379 1.48 -21.67 8.15
C THR A 379 2.25 -20.36 8.10
N THR A 380 2.00 -19.45 9.04
CA THR A 380 2.67 -18.14 9.10
C THR A 380 3.10 -17.79 10.52
N ILE A 381 4.39 -17.48 10.68
CA ILE A 381 4.94 -16.81 11.87
C ILE A 381 5.55 -15.48 11.45
N ASN A 382 5.18 -14.41 12.14
CA ASN A 382 5.79 -13.11 11.95
C ASN A 382 6.39 -12.55 13.26
N LEU A 383 7.71 -12.50 13.31
CA LEU A 383 8.52 -11.99 14.42
C LEU A 383 9.23 -10.69 14.05
N PHE A 384 8.78 -9.98 13.00
CA PHE A 384 9.44 -8.74 12.52
C PHE A 384 9.80 -7.81 13.69
N GLY A 385 11.07 -7.42 13.81
CA GLY A 385 11.53 -6.44 14.81
C GLY A 385 11.47 -6.91 16.26
N CYS A 386 11.44 -8.23 16.52
CA CYS A 386 11.60 -8.79 17.86
C CYS A 386 13.07 -8.81 18.31
N ASN A 387 13.28 -8.91 19.63
CA ASN A 387 14.62 -9.05 20.21
C ASN A 387 14.98 -10.51 20.52
N ILE A 388 14.41 -11.45 19.77
CA ILE A 388 14.71 -12.88 19.91
C ILE A 388 16.20 -13.15 19.69
N THR A 389 16.79 -13.98 20.53
CA THR A 389 18.21 -14.34 20.43
C THR A 389 18.44 -15.60 19.62
N GLU A 390 17.52 -16.56 19.71
CA GLU A 390 17.54 -17.83 18.99
C GLU A 390 16.11 -18.35 18.79
N LEU A 391 15.94 -19.30 17.86
CA LEU A 391 14.73 -20.11 17.71
C LEU A 391 14.99 -21.50 18.33
N PRO A 392 13.99 -22.13 18.98
CA PRO A 392 14.13 -23.44 19.61
C PRO A 392 14.38 -24.58 18.61
N GLU A 393 14.96 -25.70 19.04
CA GLU A 393 15.22 -26.84 18.14
C GLU A 393 13.93 -27.56 17.73
N SER A 394 12.87 -27.49 18.53
CA SER A 394 11.53 -27.93 18.13
C SER A 394 10.94 -27.20 16.92
N PHE A 395 11.46 -26.03 16.54
CA PHE A 395 10.92 -25.21 15.45
C PHE A 395 10.86 -25.97 14.11
N GLY A 396 11.83 -26.86 13.85
CA GLY A 396 11.84 -27.74 12.68
C GLY A 396 10.70 -28.78 12.61
N ARG A 397 9.82 -28.87 13.61
CA ARG A 397 8.61 -29.70 13.58
C ARG A 397 7.43 -29.03 12.87
N LEU A 398 7.53 -27.74 12.55
CA LEU A 398 6.48 -26.96 11.89
C LEU A 398 6.41 -27.30 10.39
N GLU A 399 6.05 -28.54 10.04
CA GLU A 399 6.12 -29.05 8.67
C GLU A 399 5.19 -28.31 7.70
N ASN A 400 4.12 -27.66 8.18
CA ASN A 400 3.19 -26.86 7.38
C ASN A 400 3.55 -25.36 7.32
N LEU A 401 4.67 -24.93 7.92
CA LEU A 401 5.06 -23.53 7.91
C LEU A 401 5.46 -23.10 6.50
N GLU A 402 4.72 -22.16 5.91
CA GLU A 402 4.94 -21.63 4.56
C GLU A 402 5.72 -20.30 4.57
N MET A 403 5.50 -19.48 5.61
CA MET A 403 6.08 -18.14 5.71
C MET A 403 6.66 -17.88 7.10
N LEU A 404 7.96 -17.57 7.13
CA LEU A 404 8.69 -17.17 8.33
C LEU A 404 9.31 -15.79 8.15
N ILE A 405 8.84 -14.82 8.94
CA ILE A 405 9.33 -13.44 8.91
C ILE A 405 10.10 -13.14 10.19
N LEU A 406 11.39 -12.90 10.04
CA LEU A 406 12.40 -12.59 11.06
C LEU A 406 13.10 -11.24 10.80
N ASN A 407 12.63 -10.47 9.82
CA ASN A 407 13.20 -9.18 9.46
C ASN A 407 13.37 -8.25 10.67
N GLU A 408 14.48 -7.53 10.76
CA GLU A 408 14.85 -6.63 11.85
C GLU A 408 14.98 -7.31 13.24
N CYS A 409 15.07 -8.65 13.31
CA CYS A 409 15.46 -9.36 14.54
C CYS A 409 16.96 -9.25 14.80
N LYS A 410 17.43 -8.06 15.19
CA LYS A 410 18.87 -7.70 15.30
C LYS A 410 19.68 -8.48 16.34
N LYS A 411 19.02 -9.27 17.20
CA LYS A 411 19.67 -10.13 18.20
C LYS A 411 19.69 -11.62 17.82
N LEU A 412 18.98 -12.00 16.77
CA LEU A 412 18.97 -13.37 16.27
C LEU A 412 20.27 -13.65 15.55
N HIS A 413 21.13 -14.48 16.13
CA HIS A 413 22.50 -14.70 15.65
C HIS A 413 22.72 -16.08 15.01
N LYS A 414 21.79 -17.02 15.20
CA LYS A 414 21.81 -18.36 14.59
C LYS A 414 20.41 -18.87 14.30
N LEU A 415 20.30 -19.74 13.30
CA LEU A 415 19.13 -20.59 13.08
C LEU A 415 19.40 -21.98 13.69
N PRO A 416 18.39 -22.66 14.26
CA PRO A 416 18.52 -24.03 14.77
C PRO A 416 18.80 -25.00 13.62
N VAL A 417 19.50 -26.11 13.91
CA VAL A 417 19.82 -27.11 12.87
C VAL A 417 18.54 -27.75 12.35
N SER A 418 17.50 -27.84 13.17
CA SER A 418 16.20 -28.36 12.76
C SER A 418 15.50 -27.55 11.66
N VAL A 419 15.90 -26.29 11.37
CA VAL A 419 15.24 -25.45 10.35
C VAL A 419 15.17 -26.13 8.98
N GLY A 420 16.18 -26.94 8.62
CA GLY A 420 16.20 -27.71 7.37
C GLY A 420 15.09 -28.79 7.26
N LYS A 421 14.27 -28.99 8.29
CA LYS A 421 13.11 -29.90 8.27
C LYS A 421 11.81 -29.22 7.82
N LEU A 422 11.78 -27.89 7.67
CA LEU A 422 10.60 -27.12 7.27
C LEU A 422 10.31 -27.29 5.77
N LYS A 423 9.78 -28.45 5.38
CA LYS A 423 9.60 -28.84 3.98
C LYS A 423 8.59 -27.98 3.20
N SER A 424 7.62 -27.36 3.88
CA SER A 424 6.64 -26.47 3.24
C SER A 424 7.05 -25.00 3.22
N LEU A 425 8.23 -24.65 3.77
CA LEU A 425 8.64 -23.26 3.87
C LEU A 425 8.93 -22.69 2.49
N CYS A 426 8.10 -21.75 2.06
CA CYS A 426 8.20 -21.06 0.78
C CYS A 426 8.96 -19.75 0.89
N HIS A 427 8.72 -18.99 1.97
CA HIS A 427 9.30 -17.65 2.16
C HIS A 427 10.03 -17.56 3.50
N LEU A 428 11.34 -17.31 3.45
CA LEU A 428 12.16 -16.99 4.61
C LEU A 428 12.72 -15.58 4.49
N LEU A 429 12.18 -14.67 5.30
CA LEU A 429 12.60 -13.27 5.34
C LEU A 429 13.35 -13.02 6.65
N MET A 430 14.65 -12.74 6.59
CA MET A 430 15.54 -12.51 7.73
C MET A 430 16.50 -11.33 7.49
N ILE A 431 16.00 -10.30 6.80
CA ILE A 431 16.70 -9.04 6.53
C ILE A 431 17.11 -8.36 7.84
N LYS A 432 18.36 -7.88 7.92
CA LYS A 432 18.92 -7.19 9.09
C LYS A 432 18.80 -8.01 10.40
N THR A 433 19.04 -9.31 10.29
CA THR A 433 19.31 -10.17 11.45
C THR A 433 20.82 -10.25 11.71
N ALA A 434 21.21 -10.72 12.89
CA ALA A 434 22.61 -10.99 13.21
C ALA A 434 23.06 -12.40 12.75
N VAL A 435 22.23 -13.15 12.01
CA VAL A 435 22.57 -14.49 11.52
C VAL A 435 23.72 -14.38 10.52
N THR A 436 24.79 -15.14 10.74
CA THR A 436 25.99 -15.15 9.86
C THR A 436 26.26 -16.51 9.21
N VAL A 437 25.64 -17.58 9.72
CA VAL A 437 25.86 -18.95 9.25
C VAL A 437 24.52 -19.65 9.05
N LEU A 438 24.39 -20.35 7.92
CA LEU A 438 23.29 -21.27 7.65
C LEU A 438 23.69 -22.70 8.05
N PRO A 439 22.81 -23.50 8.65
CA PRO A 439 23.13 -24.87 9.04
C PRO A 439 23.37 -25.77 7.81
N GLU A 440 24.18 -26.83 7.96
CA GLU A 440 24.58 -27.68 6.82
C GLU A 440 23.40 -28.37 6.12
N ASN A 441 22.27 -28.56 6.77
CA ASN A 441 21.06 -29.14 6.19
C ASN A 441 20.07 -28.10 5.64
N PHE A 442 20.45 -26.82 5.53
CA PHE A 442 19.58 -25.74 5.07
C PHE A 442 19.03 -25.98 3.65
N GLY A 443 19.79 -26.65 2.78
CA GLY A 443 19.35 -27.04 1.45
C GLY A 443 18.20 -28.05 1.40
N ASN A 444 17.78 -28.62 2.55
CA ASN A 444 16.64 -29.53 2.62
C ASN A 444 15.29 -28.79 2.65
N LEU A 445 15.28 -27.45 2.63
CA LEU A 445 14.09 -26.61 2.47
C LEU A 445 13.55 -26.72 1.03
N SER A 446 12.97 -27.86 0.68
CA SER A 446 12.65 -28.24 -0.71
C SER A 446 11.61 -27.35 -1.39
N SER A 447 10.81 -26.59 -0.62
CA SER A 447 9.77 -25.69 -1.15
C SER A 447 10.17 -24.21 -1.13
N LEU A 448 11.40 -23.89 -0.74
CA LEU A 448 11.83 -22.51 -0.55
C LEU A 448 11.94 -21.80 -1.90
N MET A 449 11.14 -20.74 -2.08
CA MET A 449 11.09 -19.91 -3.28
C MET A 449 11.78 -18.55 -3.07
N ILE A 450 11.68 -17.97 -1.88
CA ILE A 450 12.24 -16.65 -1.58
C ILE A 450 13.09 -16.72 -0.31
N LEU A 451 14.36 -16.34 -0.44
CA LEU A 451 15.30 -16.17 0.67
C LEU A 451 15.85 -14.75 0.68
N GLU A 452 15.36 -13.96 1.63
CA GLU A 452 15.77 -12.57 1.85
C GLU A 452 16.59 -12.48 3.13
N MET A 453 17.91 -12.32 3.01
CA MET A 453 18.80 -12.27 4.17
C MET A 453 19.66 -11.00 4.25
N GLN A 454 19.47 -10.05 3.33
CA GLN A 454 20.22 -8.80 3.24
C GLN A 454 20.54 -8.14 4.60
N LYS A 455 21.78 -7.67 4.76
CA LYS A 455 22.21 -6.83 5.88
C LYS A 455 22.42 -5.37 5.46
N ASP A 456 22.62 -4.51 6.46
CA ASP A 456 23.08 -3.15 6.22
C ASP A 456 24.60 -3.17 5.97
N PRO A 457 25.10 -2.77 4.78
CA PRO A 457 26.52 -2.74 4.49
C PRO A 457 27.32 -1.78 5.39
N HIS A 458 26.65 -0.83 6.07
CA HIS A 458 27.28 0.16 6.93
C HIS A 458 27.32 -0.23 8.41
N GLU A 459 26.66 -1.32 8.79
CA GLU A 459 26.67 -1.75 10.19
C GLU A 459 28.07 -2.30 10.53
N SER A 460 28.75 -1.64 11.47
CA SER A 460 30.11 -2.00 11.86
C SER A 460 30.17 -3.48 12.25
N PRO A 461 31.15 -4.25 11.76
CA PRO A 461 31.36 -5.63 12.17
C PRO A 461 31.44 -5.74 13.67
N ARG A 462 30.61 -6.61 14.27
CA ARG A 462 30.86 -7.04 15.65
C ARG A 462 32.12 -7.90 15.63
N ILE A 463 32.93 -7.84 16.69
CA ILE A 463 34.19 -8.60 16.81
C ILE A 463 34.01 -10.11 16.56
N GLN A 464 32.80 -10.64 16.76
CA GLN A 464 32.45 -12.06 16.59
C GLN A 464 31.98 -12.42 15.18
N ASP A 465 31.81 -11.45 14.28
CA ASP A 465 31.31 -11.73 12.93
C ASP A 465 32.41 -12.35 12.06
N GLN A 466 32.41 -13.67 11.98
CA GLN A 466 33.23 -14.43 11.06
C GLN A 466 32.72 -14.29 9.63
N SER A 467 33.59 -14.63 8.67
CA SER A 467 33.19 -14.70 7.28
C SER A 467 32.19 -15.84 7.06
N ALA A 468 31.19 -15.58 6.22
CA ALA A 468 30.12 -16.54 5.94
C ALA A 468 30.54 -17.49 4.80
N VAL A 469 30.15 -18.75 4.91
CA VAL A 469 30.30 -19.76 3.85
C VAL A 469 28.94 -20.40 3.63
N LEU A 470 28.54 -20.56 2.37
CA LEU A 470 27.30 -21.26 2.03
C LEU A 470 27.49 -22.78 2.26
N PRO A 471 26.53 -23.46 2.92
CA PRO A 471 26.65 -24.89 3.19
C PRO A 471 26.62 -25.71 1.90
N ASN A 472 27.21 -26.92 1.89
CA ASN A 472 27.29 -27.74 0.66
C ASN A 472 25.91 -28.18 0.17
N SER A 473 24.94 -28.32 1.08
CA SER A 473 23.56 -28.62 0.70
C SER A 473 22.84 -27.47 -0.01
N PHE A 474 23.33 -26.22 0.05
CA PHE A 474 22.59 -25.03 -0.39
C PHE A 474 22.09 -25.13 -1.84
N THR A 475 22.84 -25.77 -2.72
CA THR A 475 22.48 -25.96 -4.14
C THR A 475 21.31 -26.91 -4.37
N ARG A 476 20.80 -27.58 -3.33
CA ARG A 476 19.58 -28.42 -3.38
C ARG A 476 18.28 -27.63 -3.41
N LEU A 477 18.32 -26.30 -3.21
CA LEU A 477 17.15 -25.41 -3.23
C LEU A 477 16.67 -25.16 -4.68
N SER A 478 16.22 -26.21 -5.37
CA SER A 478 15.89 -26.16 -6.80
C SER A 478 14.69 -25.27 -7.15
N LEU A 479 13.81 -25.00 -6.18
CA LEU A 479 12.65 -24.11 -6.33
C LEU A 479 12.95 -22.65 -5.95
N LEU A 480 14.18 -22.33 -5.52
CA LEU A 480 14.55 -20.98 -5.12
C LEU A 480 14.50 -20.05 -6.32
N GLU A 481 13.60 -19.08 -6.30
CA GLU A 481 13.42 -18.08 -7.36
C GLU A 481 14.19 -16.79 -7.06
N GLU A 482 14.27 -16.41 -5.78
CA GLU A 482 14.90 -15.16 -5.35
C GLU A 482 15.86 -15.39 -4.17
N LEU A 483 17.11 -14.96 -4.35
CA LEU A 483 18.14 -14.97 -3.32
C LEU A 483 18.73 -13.58 -3.15
N ASN A 484 18.51 -12.98 -1.98
CA ASN A 484 19.15 -11.73 -1.60
C ASN A 484 20.08 -11.93 -0.39
N ALA A 485 21.36 -12.10 -0.70
CA ALA A 485 22.48 -12.28 0.23
C ALA A 485 23.35 -11.02 0.34
N ARG A 486 22.81 -9.83 0.08
CA ARG A 486 23.60 -8.60 0.11
C ARG A 486 24.20 -8.35 1.51
N ALA A 487 25.47 -7.98 1.57
CA ALA A 487 26.18 -7.66 2.81
C ALA A 487 26.25 -8.81 3.82
N TRP A 488 26.24 -10.06 3.35
CA TRP A 488 26.32 -11.25 4.21
C TRP A 488 27.73 -11.66 4.63
N ARG A 489 28.76 -11.00 4.08
CA ARG A 489 30.18 -11.35 4.28
C ARG A 489 30.52 -12.76 3.79
N ILE A 490 29.84 -13.21 2.73
CA ILE A 490 30.18 -14.45 2.04
C ILE A 490 31.61 -14.34 1.52
N SER A 491 32.45 -15.32 1.85
CA SER A 491 33.87 -15.34 1.47
C SER A 491 34.30 -16.71 0.99
N GLY A 492 35.54 -16.81 0.49
CA GLY A 492 36.11 -18.06 0.01
C GLY A 492 35.51 -18.51 -1.33
N LYS A 493 35.73 -19.78 -1.67
CA LYS A 493 35.24 -20.37 -2.92
C LYS A 493 33.78 -20.79 -2.77
N ILE A 494 32.92 -20.26 -3.63
CA ILE A 494 31.53 -20.70 -3.76
C ILE A 494 31.48 -22.07 -4.47
N PRO A 495 30.67 -23.05 -4.01
CA PRO A 495 30.56 -24.36 -4.67
C PRO A 495 30.19 -24.27 -6.15
N ASP A 496 30.80 -25.10 -7.01
CA ASP A 496 30.62 -25.04 -8.47
C ASP A 496 29.43 -25.83 -9.02
N ASP A 497 28.36 -25.92 -8.22
CA ASP A 497 27.13 -26.66 -8.54
C ASP A 497 25.91 -25.72 -8.57
N PHE A 498 26.11 -24.42 -8.81
CA PHE A 498 25.05 -23.40 -8.74
C PHE A 498 23.96 -23.60 -9.79
N GLU A 499 24.27 -24.25 -10.90
CA GLU A 499 23.30 -24.64 -11.94
C GLU A 499 22.10 -25.45 -11.41
N LYS A 500 22.24 -26.11 -10.25
CA LYS A 500 21.15 -26.86 -9.60
C LYS A 500 20.05 -25.97 -9.02
N LEU A 501 20.29 -24.67 -8.85
CA LEU A 501 19.28 -23.68 -8.48
C LEU A 501 18.43 -23.30 -9.71
N SER A 502 17.82 -24.29 -10.35
CA SER A 502 17.25 -24.20 -11.70
C SER A 502 16.08 -23.22 -11.83
N SER A 503 15.43 -22.84 -10.73
CA SER A 503 14.33 -21.87 -10.70
C SER A 503 14.78 -20.42 -10.46
N LEU A 504 16.07 -20.18 -10.21
CA LEU A 504 16.56 -18.88 -9.76
C LEU A 504 16.42 -17.81 -10.85
N LYS A 505 15.68 -16.75 -10.53
CA LYS A 505 15.42 -15.59 -11.41
C LYS A 505 16.23 -14.38 -10.96
N ASN A 506 16.34 -14.16 -9.65
CA ASN A 506 16.97 -12.98 -9.06
C ASN A 506 18.06 -13.39 -8.06
N LEU A 507 19.30 -12.98 -8.33
CA LEU A 507 20.46 -13.24 -7.48
C LEU A 507 21.14 -11.93 -7.09
N ASN A 508 21.11 -11.58 -5.79
CA ASN A 508 21.80 -10.43 -5.24
C ASN A 508 22.85 -10.87 -4.21
N LEU A 509 24.13 -10.75 -4.59
CA LEU A 509 25.30 -11.06 -3.77
C LEU A 509 26.17 -9.82 -3.53
N GLY A 510 25.65 -8.60 -3.71
CA GLY A 510 26.44 -7.39 -3.52
C GLY A 510 27.03 -7.25 -2.10
N ASN A 511 28.13 -6.50 -1.96
CA ASN A 511 28.79 -6.20 -0.68
C ASN A 511 29.27 -7.47 0.05
N ASN A 512 29.88 -8.42 -0.67
CA ASN A 512 30.46 -9.64 -0.11
C ASN A 512 31.97 -9.72 -0.41
N ASN A 513 32.65 -10.72 0.17
CA ASN A 513 34.12 -10.88 0.24
C ASN A 513 34.61 -12.14 -0.50
N PHE A 514 33.92 -12.56 -1.55
CA PHE A 514 34.39 -13.66 -2.40
C PHE A 514 35.25 -13.11 -3.54
N SER A 515 36.27 -13.88 -3.93
CA SER A 515 37.17 -13.50 -5.01
C SER A 515 36.74 -14.00 -6.39
N SER A 516 35.85 -14.99 -6.43
CA SER A 516 35.35 -15.58 -7.69
C SER A 516 33.92 -16.11 -7.51
N LEU A 517 33.18 -16.13 -8.61
CA LEU A 517 31.89 -16.79 -8.75
C LEU A 517 32.07 -18.16 -9.43
N PRO A 518 31.17 -19.14 -9.20
CA PRO A 518 31.28 -20.46 -9.80
C PRO A 518 30.99 -20.43 -11.30
N SER A 519 31.67 -21.31 -12.06
CA SER A 519 31.53 -21.39 -13.51
C SER A 519 30.16 -21.92 -13.95
N SER A 520 29.53 -22.75 -13.11
CA SER A 520 28.17 -23.26 -13.25
C SER A 520 27.06 -22.20 -13.25
N LEU A 521 27.35 -20.92 -12.96
CA LEU A 521 26.34 -19.85 -13.11
C LEU A 521 25.77 -19.77 -14.52
N CYS A 522 26.53 -20.15 -15.56
CA CYS A 522 26.06 -20.20 -16.93
C CYS A 522 24.87 -21.17 -17.15
N GLY A 523 24.72 -22.18 -16.27
CA GLY A 523 23.62 -23.16 -16.30
C GLY A 523 22.29 -22.64 -15.74
N LEU A 524 22.26 -21.46 -15.12
CA LEU A 524 21.05 -20.87 -14.54
C LEU A 524 20.12 -20.29 -15.62
N SER A 525 19.43 -21.18 -16.33
CA SER A 525 18.62 -20.86 -17.53
C SER A 525 17.44 -19.88 -17.31
N LEU A 526 17.05 -19.62 -16.07
CA LEU A 526 15.98 -18.68 -15.72
C LEU A 526 16.49 -17.39 -15.06
N LEU A 527 17.81 -17.26 -14.85
CA LEU A 527 18.37 -16.09 -14.16
C LEU A 527 18.20 -14.85 -15.04
N GLN A 528 17.49 -13.86 -14.51
CA GLN A 528 17.21 -12.59 -15.17
C GLN A 528 18.05 -11.46 -14.59
N LYS A 529 18.34 -11.49 -13.27
CA LYS A 529 19.05 -10.39 -12.59
C LYS A 529 20.20 -10.91 -11.75
N LEU A 530 21.38 -10.34 -11.99
CA LEU A 530 22.59 -10.59 -11.21
C LEU A 530 23.14 -9.28 -10.64
N HIS A 531 23.02 -9.11 -9.33
CA HIS A 531 23.52 -7.94 -8.60
C HIS A 531 24.72 -8.32 -7.72
N LEU A 532 25.85 -7.72 -8.02
CA LEU A 532 27.16 -7.89 -7.39
C LEU A 532 27.80 -6.56 -6.93
N PRO A 533 27.07 -5.46 -6.67
CA PRO A 533 27.74 -4.19 -6.43
C PRO A 533 28.56 -4.20 -5.13
N HIS A 534 29.73 -3.57 -5.14
CA HIS A 534 30.71 -3.52 -4.04
C HIS A 534 31.25 -4.88 -3.58
N CYS A 535 31.43 -5.84 -4.50
CA CYS A 535 32.23 -7.04 -4.22
C CYS A 535 33.70 -6.74 -4.51
N GLU A 536 34.38 -6.05 -3.59
CA GLU A 536 35.69 -5.43 -3.85
C GLU A 536 36.82 -6.44 -4.13
N GLU A 537 36.69 -7.68 -3.62
CA GLU A 537 37.66 -8.76 -3.81
C GLU A 537 37.44 -9.58 -5.09
N LEU A 538 36.31 -9.38 -5.79
CA LEU A 538 35.94 -10.16 -6.97
C LEU A 538 36.91 -9.87 -8.13
N VAL A 539 37.63 -10.89 -8.60
CA VAL A 539 38.67 -10.76 -9.63
C VAL A 539 38.14 -11.01 -11.04
N SER A 540 37.16 -11.89 -11.20
CA SER A 540 36.63 -12.25 -12.52
C SER A 540 35.13 -12.56 -12.52
N LEU A 541 34.47 -12.26 -13.64
CA LEU A 541 33.12 -12.75 -13.94
C LEU A 541 33.19 -14.01 -14.84
N PRO A 542 32.63 -15.15 -14.41
CA PRO A 542 32.57 -16.38 -15.21
C PRO A 542 31.57 -16.23 -16.37
N PRO A 543 31.46 -17.23 -17.27
CA PRO A 543 30.40 -17.27 -18.25
C PRO A 543 29.02 -17.13 -17.58
N LEU A 544 28.19 -16.24 -18.12
CA LEU A 544 26.87 -15.91 -17.57
C LEU A 544 25.75 -16.52 -18.45
N PRO A 545 24.56 -16.77 -17.90
CA PRO A 545 23.47 -17.42 -18.64
C PRO A 545 22.83 -16.47 -19.66
N PRO A 546 22.42 -16.95 -20.85
CA PRO A 546 21.83 -16.12 -21.91
C PRO A 546 20.47 -15.51 -21.56
N SER A 547 19.84 -16.00 -20.48
CA SER A 547 18.59 -15.46 -19.95
C SER A 547 18.74 -14.09 -19.26
N LEU A 548 19.98 -13.68 -18.95
CA LEU A 548 20.26 -12.50 -18.12
C LEU A 548 19.80 -11.20 -18.79
N GLU A 549 19.03 -10.41 -18.04
CA GLU A 549 18.47 -9.12 -18.47
C GLU A 549 19.17 -7.93 -17.79
N GLU A 550 19.68 -8.12 -16.57
CA GLU A 550 20.38 -7.10 -15.80
C GLU A 550 21.64 -7.67 -15.12
N LEU A 551 22.78 -7.02 -15.35
CA LEU A 551 24.05 -7.27 -14.67
C LEU A 551 24.56 -5.98 -14.01
N ASP A 552 24.67 -6.00 -12.68
CA ASP A 552 25.26 -4.91 -11.91
C ASP A 552 26.45 -5.39 -11.09
N ALA A 553 27.66 -5.12 -11.58
CA ALA A 553 28.93 -5.36 -10.91
C ALA A 553 29.65 -4.04 -10.59
N SER A 554 28.89 -2.97 -10.28
CA SER A 554 29.48 -1.68 -9.94
C SER A 554 30.30 -1.72 -8.64
N ASN A 555 31.35 -0.89 -8.58
CA ASN A 555 32.25 -0.76 -7.43
C ASN A 555 32.98 -2.06 -7.06
N CYS A 556 33.17 -2.99 -8.00
CA CYS A 556 34.05 -4.15 -7.84
C CYS A 556 35.48 -3.78 -8.23
N PHE A 557 36.19 -3.05 -7.35
CA PHE A 557 37.52 -2.50 -7.66
C PHE A 557 38.58 -3.56 -8.01
N GLY A 558 38.41 -4.80 -7.52
CA GLY A 558 39.28 -5.94 -7.82
C GLY A 558 39.02 -6.60 -9.18
N LEU A 559 37.96 -6.24 -9.89
CA LEU A 559 37.53 -6.95 -11.10
C LEU A 559 38.47 -6.67 -12.27
N GLU A 560 39.12 -7.72 -12.77
CA GLU A 560 40.14 -7.66 -13.83
C GLU A 560 39.63 -8.22 -15.16
N THR A 561 38.81 -9.28 -15.11
CA THR A 561 38.35 -9.99 -16.33
C THR A 561 36.84 -10.24 -16.33
N ILE A 562 36.24 -10.11 -17.50
CA ILE A 562 34.82 -10.43 -17.76
C ILE A 562 34.79 -11.43 -18.91
N SER A 563 34.11 -12.56 -18.69
CA SER A 563 33.90 -13.57 -19.74
C SER A 563 33.09 -12.99 -20.91
N ASP A 564 33.20 -13.62 -22.08
CA ASP A 564 32.52 -13.17 -23.30
C ASP A 564 31.00 -13.00 -23.09
N VAL A 565 30.49 -11.81 -23.41
CA VAL A 565 29.08 -11.43 -23.23
C VAL A 565 28.26 -11.54 -24.51
N SER A 566 28.81 -12.06 -25.62
CA SER A 566 28.14 -12.09 -26.92
C SER A 566 26.83 -12.88 -26.90
N GLY A 567 26.75 -13.92 -26.06
CA GLY A 567 25.55 -14.75 -25.88
C GLY A 567 24.45 -14.13 -24.99
N LEU A 568 24.70 -12.98 -24.36
CA LEU A 568 23.72 -12.32 -23.46
C LEU A 568 22.73 -11.44 -24.24
N GLU A 569 22.04 -12.03 -25.23
CA GLU A 569 21.17 -11.29 -26.15
C GLU A 569 20.01 -10.57 -25.46
N ARG A 570 19.61 -10.99 -24.25
CA ARG A 570 18.54 -10.36 -23.48
C ARG A 570 19.01 -9.23 -22.57
N LEU A 571 20.32 -8.97 -22.49
CA LEU A 571 20.88 -8.01 -21.54
C LEU A 571 20.45 -6.59 -21.89
N THR A 572 19.74 -5.95 -20.97
CA THR A 572 19.25 -4.56 -21.12
C THR A 572 20.02 -3.58 -20.25
N LEU A 573 20.67 -4.05 -19.18
CA LEU A 573 21.48 -3.26 -18.26
C LEU A 573 22.82 -3.94 -18.00
N LEU A 574 23.90 -3.23 -18.28
CA LEU A 574 25.26 -3.57 -17.88
C LEU A 574 25.85 -2.42 -17.06
N ASN A 575 26.13 -2.66 -15.79
CA ASN A 575 26.78 -1.71 -14.89
C ASN A 575 28.07 -2.29 -14.33
N ILE A 576 29.20 -1.71 -14.70
CA ILE A 576 30.55 -2.03 -14.23
C ILE A 576 31.27 -0.77 -13.74
N THR A 577 30.53 0.27 -13.35
CA THR A 577 31.07 1.53 -12.81
C THR A 577 32.19 1.25 -11.79
N ASN A 578 33.29 2.00 -11.87
CA ASN A 578 34.43 1.92 -10.95
C ASN A 578 35.15 0.55 -10.93
N CYS A 579 35.00 -0.25 -11.98
CA CYS A 579 35.82 -1.45 -12.21
C CYS A 579 37.07 -1.08 -13.04
N GLU A 580 38.02 -0.39 -12.40
CA GLU A 580 39.15 0.27 -13.06
C GLU A 580 40.14 -0.71 -13.72
N LYS A 581 40.23 -1.94 -13.21
CA LYS A 581 41.16 -2.97 -13.71
C LYS A 581 40.63 -3.79 -14.87
N VAL A 582 39.36 -3.66 -15.24
CA VAL A 582 38.78 -4.39 -16.37
C VAL A 582 39.41 -3.87 -17.65
N VAL A 583 40.12 -4.73 -18.37
CA VAL A 583 40.85 -4.36 -19.61
C VAL A 583 40.02 -4.54 -20.88
N ASP A 584 39.00 -5.41 -20.86
CA ASP A 584 38.11 -5.65 -22.00
C ASP A 584 36.72 -6.16 -21.54
N ILE A 585 35.72 -5.98 -22.41
CA ILE A 585 34.38 -6.56 -22.31
C ILE A 585 34.11 -7.27 -23.65
N PRO A 586 34.56 -8.53 -23.83
CA PRO A 586 34.45 -9.23 -25.11
C PRO A 586 32.99 -9.47 -25.50
N GLY A 587 32.62 -9.20 -26.76
CA GLY A 587 31.28 -9.45 -27.28
C GLY A 587 30.25 -8.34 -26.98
N ILE A 588 30.66 -7.20 -26.44
CA ILE A 588 29.77 -6.05 -26.18
C ILE A 588 29.06 -5.53 -27.43
N GLU A 589 29.71 -5.65 -28.59
CA GLU A 589 29.18 -5.30 -29.92
C GLU A 589 27.94 -6.12 -30.32
N CYS A 590 27.78 -7.31 -29.74
CA CYS A 590 26.68 -8.22 -29.99
C CYS A 590 25.43 -7.91 -29.15
N LEU A 591 25.54 -7.05 -28.13
CA LEU A 591 24.45 -6.71 -27.19
C LEU A 591 23.43 -5.74 -27.80
N LYS A 592 22.66 -6.22 -28.79
CA LYS A 592 21.72 -5.39 -29.57
C LYS A 592 20.58 -4.80 -28.73
N PHE A 593 20.22 -5.40 -27.60
CA PHE A 593 19.10 -4.95 -26.76
C PHE A 593 19.55 -4.12 -25.54
N LEU A 594 20.84 -3.79 -25.44
CA LEU A 594 21.38 -3.01 -24.34
C LEU A 594 20.76 -1.60 -24.33
N LYS A 595 20.10 -1.26 -23.22
CA LYS A 595 19.46 0.06 -23.02
C LYS A 595 20.26 0.93 -22.09
N ARG A 596 21.06 0.33 -21.21
CA ARG A 596 21.80 1.03 -20.15
C ARG A 596 23.20 0.43 -20.04
N LEU A 597 24.20 1.27 -20.27
CA LEU A 597 25.62 0.92 -20.13
C LEU A 597 26.28 1.90 -19.17
N TYR A 598 26.78 1.41 -18.05
CA TYR A 598 27.48 2.26 -17.09
C TYR A 598 28.86 1.71 -16.82
N MET A 599 29.88 2.47 -17.20
CA MET A 599 31.29 2.11 -17.06
C MET A 599 32.13 3.33 -16.69
N SER A 600 31.55 4.28 -15.94
CA SER A 600 32.30 5.42 -15.41
C SER A 600 33.53 4.94 -14.62
N SER A 601 34.64 5.64 -14.76
CA SER A 601 35.96 5.29 -14.22
C SER A 601 36.58 3.97 -14.73
N CYS A 602 36.03 3.28 -15.73
CA CYS A 602 36.65 2.10 -16.34
C CYS A 602 37.67 2.48 -17.44
N LYS A 603 38.80 3.09 -17.08
CA LYS A 603 39.79 3.55 -18.07
C LYS A 603 40.38 2.44 -18.93
N ALA A 604 40.77 1.33 -18.30
CA ALA A 604 41.54 0.28 -18.98
C ALA A 604 40.79 -0.33 -20.17
N CYS A 605 39.47 -0.51 -20.08
CA CYS A 605 38.65 -1.02 -21.20
C CYS A 605 37.94 0.08 -22.00
N SER A 606 37.95 1.34 -21.56
CA SER A 606 37.20 2.47 -22.16
C SER A 606 37.43 2.57 -23.68
N LEU A 607 38.68 2.63 -24.13
CA LEU A 607 39.00 2.78 -25.54
C LEU A 607 38.55 1.58 -26.38
N THR A 608 38.79 0.36 -25.87
CA THR A 608 38.41 -0.89 -26.54
C THR A 608 36.89 -0.99 -26.68
N VAL A 609 36.14 -0.66 -25.62
CA VAL A 609 34.68 -0.68 -25.63
C VAL A 609 34.13 0.36 -26.59
N LYS A 610 34.63 1.61 -26.55
CA LYS A 610 34.20 2.68 -27.47
C LYS A 610 34.28 2.29 -28.94
N ARG A 611 35.37 1.63 -29.35
CA ARG A 611 35.57 1.13 -30.73
C ARG A 611 34.63 -0.01 -31.12
N ARG A 612 34.09 -0.74 -30.14
CA ARG A 612 33.16 -1.88 -30.37
C ARG A 612 31.69 -1.48 -30.25
N LEU A 613 31.36 -0.26 -29.84
CA LEU A 613 29.97 0.19 -29.76
C LEU A 613 29.37 0.35 -31.16
N SER A 614 28.61 -0.67 -31.57
CA SER A 614 27.95 -0.67 -32.87
C SER A 614 26.82 0.36 -32.95
N LYS A 615 26.53 0.82 -34.16
CA LYS A 615 25.35 1.66 -34.48
C LYS A 615 24.07 1.08 -33.86
N ILE A 616 23.85 -0.23 -33.97
CA ILE A 616 22.64 -0.90 -33.47
C ILE A 616 22.55 -0.80 -31.94
N CYS A 617 23.67 -1.03 -31.23
CA CYS A 617 23.73 -0.88 -29.79
C CYS A 617 23.42 0.56 -29.38
N LEU A 618 24.11 1.54 -29.98
CA LEU A 618 23.94 2.96 -29.68
C LEU A 618 22.53 3.48 -29.99
N ARG A 619 21.81 2.92 -30.97
CA ARG A 619 20.40 3.24 -31.25
C ARG A 619 19.47 2.86 -30.10
N ASN A 620 19.75 1.75 -29.41
CA ASN A 620 18.91 1.25 -28.32
C ASN A 620 19.30 1.79 -26.94
N ILE A 621 20.52 2.32 -26.80
CA ILE A 621 20.99 2.97 -25.59
C ILE A 621 20.10 4.16 -25.23
N ARG A 622 19.59 4.13 -23.99
CA ARG A 622 18.87 5.22 -23.32
C ARG A 622 19.79 5.98 -22.37
N ASN A 623 20.67 5.26 -21.68
CA ASN A 623 21.65 5.83 -20.77
C ASN A 623 23.00 5.19 -21.00
N LEU A 624 24.02 6.01 -21.16
CA LEU A 624 25.40 5.57 -21.29
C LEU A 624 26.29 6.47 -20.43
N SER A 625 27.21 5.87 -19.68
CA SER A 625 28.27 6.59 -18.96
C SER A 625 29.62 5.89 -19.15
N MET A 626 30.66 6.66 -19.46
CA MET A 626 32.04 6.17 -19.64
C MET A 626 33.06 7.31 -19.51
N PRO A 627 34.36 7.01 -19.33
CA PRO A 627 35.40 8.04 -19.30
C PRO A 627 35.44 8.86 -20.61
N GLY A 628 35.52 10.18 -20.51
CA GLY A 628 35.61 11.06 -21.68
C GLY A 628 35.36 12.54 -21.40
N SER A 629 36.15 13.41 -22.03
CA SER A 629 36.14 14.88 -21.90
C SER A 629 35.50 15.63 -23.08
N LYS A 630 35.23 14.94 -24.19
CA LYS A 630 34.73 15.50 -25.46
C LYS A 630 33.24 15.20 -25.67
N LEU A 631 32.56 16.13 -26.33
CA LEU A 631 31.21 15.94 -26.91
C LEU A 631 31.36 15.80 -28.43
N PRO A 632 30.42 15.15 -29.13
CA PRO A 632 30.43 15.18 -30.60
C PRO A 632 30.17 16.59 -31.12
N ASP A 633 30.90 17.02 -32.14
CA ASP A 633 30.88 18.41 -32.63
C ASP A 633 29.53 18.81 -33.26
N TRP A 634 28.77 17.84 -33.75
CA TRP A 634 27.42 18.03 -34.31
C TRP A 634 26.32 18.19 -33.25
N PHE A 635 26.63 18.11 -31.95
CA PHE A 635 25.71 18.53 -30.90
C PHE A 635 25.64 20.05 -30.81
N SER A 636 24.45 20.59 -30.54
CA SER A 636 24.35 22.01 -30.17
C SER A 636 24.91 22.19 -28.77
N GLN A 637 26.12 22.74 -28.68
CA GLN A 637 26.83 23.04 -27.43
C GLN A 637 26.45 24.39 -26.82
N GLU A 638 25.40 25.04 -27.36
CA GLU A 638 24.85 26.26 -26.78
C GLU A 638 24.24 25.96 -25.41
N SER A 639 24.31 26.94 -24.50
CA SER A 639 23.72 26.82 -23.16
C SER A 639 22.19 26.59 -23.20
N VAL A 640 21.56 26.91 -24.33
CA VAL A 640 20.12 26.82 -24.55
C VAL A 640 19.86 26.45 -26.01
N VAL A 641 19.20 25.32 -26.25
CA VAL A 641 18.90 24.81 -27.61
C VAL A 641 17.46 25.13 -27.96
N HIS A 642 17.24 25.76 -29.12
CA HIS A 642 15.91 26.12 -29.61
C HIS A 642 15.25 24.94 -30.32
N PHE A 643 13.99 24.66 -29.98
CA PHE A 643 13.16 23.72 -30.71
C PHE A 643 12.30 24.47 -31.73
N SER A 644 12.35 24.02 -32.97
CA SER A 644 11.49 24.48 -34.06
C SER A 644 10.84 23.28 -34.73
N GLU A 645 9.52 23.37 -34.95
CA GLU A 645 8.81 22.31 -35.65
C GLU A 645 9.25 22.23 -37.12
N GLN A 646 9.50 21.02 -37.61
CA GLN A 646 9.84 20.78 -39.00
C GLN A 646 8.59 20.43 -39.82
N LYS A 647 8.44 21.03 -41.01
CA LYS A 647 7.35 20.67 -41.92
C LYS A 647 7.49 19.21 -42.34
N ASN A 648 6.47 18.41 -42.07
CA ASN A 648 6.35 16.98 -42.42
C ASN A 648 7.29 16.01 -41.69
N ARG A 649 7.94 16.42 -40.59
CA ARG A 649 8.76 15.52 -39.77
C ARG A 649 8.45 15.72 -38.29
N THR A 650 8.04 14.65 -37.60
CA THR A 650 7.76 14.72 -36.16
C THR A 650 9.01 14.44 -35.33
N ILE A 651 9.14 15.10 -34.18
CA ILE A 651 10.22 14.80 -33.23
C ILE A 651 10.00 13.43 -32.58
N LYS A 652 11.02 12.57 -32.62
CA LYS A 652 11.02 11.22 -32.04
C LYS A 652 11.75 11.14 -30.71
N ALA A 653 12.84 11.88 -30.55
CA ALA A 653 13.65 11.83 -29.34
C ALA A 653 14.51 13.10 -29.14
N VAL A 654 15.01 13.26 -27.93
CA VAL A 654 16.03 14.24 -27.57
C VAL A 654 17.20 13.50 -26.93
N ILE A 655 18.41 13.70 -27.44
CA ILE A 655 19.64 13.25 -26.78
C ILE A 655 20.25 14.43 -26.03
N VAL A 656 20.46 14.24 -24.73
CA VAL A 656 21.26 15.13 -23.90
C VAL A 656 22.60 14.46 -23.63
N CYS A 657 23.68 15.09 -24.07
CA CYS A 657 25.05 14.64 -23.81
C CYS A 657 25.74 15.62 -22.87
N VAL A 658 26.36 15.13 -21.79
CA VAL A 658 27.02 15.97 -20.80
C VAL A 658 28.39 15.40 -20.43
N VAL A 659 29.35 16.29 -20.19
CA VAL A 659 30.63 15.95 -19.58
C VAL A 659 30.61 16.43 -18.14
N VAL A 660 30.77 15.47 -17.23
CA VAL A 660 30.66 15.68 -15.79
C VAL A 660 31.96 15.27 -15.14
N SER A 661 32.48 16.12 -14.25
CA SER A 661 33.56 15.75 -13.34
C SER A 661 33.12 15.95 -11.91
N LEU A 662 33.85 15.33 -11.00
CA LEU A 662 33.75 15.59 -9.57
C LEU A 662 35.05 16.26 -9.15
N ASP A 663 34.99 17.33 -8.37
CA ASP A 663 36.16 18.09 -7.91
C ASP A 663 36.49 17.84 -6.42
N ARG A 664 35.71 17.00 -5.74
CA ARG A 664 35.96 16.56 -4.36
C ARG A 664 35.69 15.07 -4.21
N GLU A 665 36.46 14.41 -3.33
CA GLU A 665 36.10 13.06 -2.90
C GLU A 665 34.70 13.09 -2.31
N ILE A 666 33.83 12.26 -2.88
CA ILE A 666 32.46 12.16 -2.43
C ILE A 666 32.44 11.40 -1.09
N PRO A 667 31.76 11.94 -0.05
CA PRO A 667 31.67 11.28 1.25
C PRO A 667 31.15 9.84 1.10
N GLU A 668 31.68 8.89 1.87
CA GLU A 668 31.38 7.46 1.71
C GLU A 668 29.89 7.15 1.59
N LYS A 669 29.03 7.81 2.38
CA LYS A 669 27.57 7.65 2.33
C LYS A 669 26.96 7.82 0.93
N TRP A 670 27.56 8.65 0.08
CA TRP A 670 27.11 8.94 -1.28
C TRP A 670 27.65 7.94 -2.29
N ARG A 671 28.77 7.22 -2.01
CA ARG A 671 29.34 6.20 -2.92
C ARG A 671 28.40 5.01 -3.15
N TYR A 672 27.40 4.84 -2.29
CA TYR A 672 26.38 3.80 -2.38
C TYR A 672 25.09 4.30 -3.05
N PHE A 673 25.00 5.60 -3.38
CA PHE A 673 23.90 6.11 -4.18
C PHE A 673 24.18 5.81 -5.65
N PRO A 674 23.18 5.30 -6.38
CA PRO A 674 23.38 4.87 -7.75
C PRO A 674 23.68 6.06 -8.68
N SER A 675 23.14 7.26 -8.39
CA SER A 675 23.14 8.40 -9.32
C SER A 675 23.72 9.71 -8.77
N VAL A 676 24.27 10.55 -9.64
CA VAL A 676 24.59 11.98 -9.39
C VAL A 676 23.37 12.86 -9.76
N PRO A 677 22.60 13.43 -8.80
CA PRO A 677 21.30 14.05 -9.10
C PRO A 677 21.35 15.57 -9.39
N ASP A 678 22.50 16.12 -9.78
CA ASP A 678 22.71 17.58 -9.86
C ASP A 678 22.63 18.21 -11.23
N ILE A 679 22.47 17.43 -12.29
CA ILE A 679 22.35 17.98 -13.64
C ILE A 679 20.90 17.85 -14.08
N LYS A 680 20.32 18.96 -14.54
CA LYS A 680 18.93 19.05 -14.96
C LYS A 680 18.82 19.44 -16.42
N ALA A 681 17.86 18.83 -17.12
CA ALA A 681 17.33 19.31 -18.38
C ALA A 681 15.99 20.03 -18.11
N ILE A 682 15.83 21.21 -18.68
CA ILE A 682 14.71 22.12 -18.42
C ILE A 682 14.12 22.56 -19.76
N ILE A 683 12.79 22.52 -19.88
CA ILE A 683 12.07 23.14 -21.00
C ILE A 683 11.62 24.54 -20.57
N LEU A 684 11.97 25.52 -21.38
CA LEU A 684 11.59 26.92 -21.23
C LEU A 684 10.61 27.31 -22.34
N ASP A 685 9.44 27.84 -21.99
CA ASP A 685 8.52 28.49 -22.91
C ASP A 685 8.49 29.99 -22.58
N GLN A 686 8.82 30.86 -23.54
CA GLN A 686 9.00 32.30 -23.31
C GLN A 686 9.93 32.62 -22.12
N ASN A 687 11.01 31.82 -21.95
CA ASN A 687 11.96 31.85 -20.83
C ASN A 687 11.38 31.46 -19.45
N ILE A 688 10.14 30.97 -19.39
CA ILE A 688 9.53 30.43 -18.17
C ILE A 688 9.71 28.90 -18.17
N PRO A 689 10.26 28.30 -17.10
CA PRO A 689 10.40 26.86 -17.00
C PRO A 689 9.03 26.18 -16.89
N ILE A 690 8.67 25.39 -17.89
CA ILE A 690 7.43 24.61 -17.93
C ILE A 690 7.62 23.16 -17.52
N PHE A 691 8.84 22.64 -17.64
CA PHE A 691 9.20 21.29 -17.20
C PHE A 691 10.68 21.22 -16.81
N SER A 692 11.01 20.36 -15.84
CA SER A 692 12.41 20.05 -15.50
C SER A 692 12.55 18.60 -15.07
N THR A 693 13.63 17.95 -15.49
CA THR A 693 14.01 16.61 -15.03
C THR A 693 15.48 16.58 -14.66
N SER A 694 15.85 15.81 -13.63
CA SER A 694 17.25 15.44 -13.41
C SER A 694 17.66 14.39 -14.44
N LEU A 695 18.91 14.48 -14.92
CA LEU A 695 19.51 13.45 -15.75
C LEU A 695 19.82 12.24 -14.88
N TYR A 696 19.55 11.04 -15.40
CA TYR A 696 19.86 9.79 -14.71
C TYR A 696 21.31 9.40 -14.98
N LEU A 697 22.20 9.97 -14.18
CA LEU A 697 23.64 9.79 -14.31
C LEU A 697 24.10 8.74 -13.29
N LEU A 698 24.06 7.46 -13.67
CA LEU A 698 24.68 6.42 -12.84
C LEU A 698 26.19 6.43 -13.00
N GLY A 699 26.86 6.15 -11.89
CA GLY A 699 28.28 5.92 -11.83
C GLY A 699 29.06 7.12 -11.33
N ILE A 700 29.08 7.28 -10.00
CA ILE A 700 29.85 8.30 -9.30
C ILE A 700 31.34 7.94 -9.39
N PRO A 701 32.17 8.68 -10.15
CA PRO A 701 33.61 8.42 -10.24
C PRO A 701 34.27 8.55 -8.87
N LYS A 702 35.23 7.68 -8.57
CA LYS A 702 36.07 7.82 -7.37
C LYS A 702 37.13 8.93 -7.53
N ILE A 703 37.55 9.16 -8.77
CA ILE A 703 38.66 10.04 -9.14
C ILE A 703 38.12 11.29 -9.84
N HIS A 704 38.86 12.40 -9.73
CA HIS A 704 38.61 13.64 -10.47
C HIS A 704 38.81 13.45 -11.97
N GLU A 705 37.79 12.93 -12.65
CA GLU A 705 37.86 12.60 -14.06
C GLU A 705 36.60 12.99 -14.82
N ASP A 706 36.82 13.38 -16.07
CA ASP A 706 35.74 13.71 -16.99
C ASP A 706 35.05 12.43 -17.45
N GLN A 707 33.74 12.39 -17.24
CA GLN A 707 32.88 11.32 -17.71
C GLN A 707 31.89 11.89 -18.71
N ILE A 708 31.80 11.24 -19.86
CA ILE A 708 30.75 11.51 -20.84
C ILE A 708 29.52 10.70 -20.46
N HIS A 709 28.37 11.37 -20.42
CA HIS A 709 27.08 10.75 -20.23
C HIS A 709 26.15 11.08 -21.40
N ILE A 710 25.50 10.06 -21.94
CA ILE A 710 24.46 10.20 -22.98
C ILE A 710 23.13 9.78 -22.37
N CYS A 711 22.12 10.65 -22.47
CA CYS A 711 20.74 10.39 -22.06
C CYS A 711 19.79 10.61 -23.25
N ARG A 712 19.22 9.54 -23.79
CA ARG A 712 18.23 9.58 -24.87
C ARG A 712 16.82 9.48 -24.29
N TYR A 713 16.03 10.51 -24.56
CA TYR A 713 14.64 10.66 -24.13
C TYR A 713 13.72 10.45 -25.34
N SER A 714 12.76 9.52 -25.26
CA SER A 714 11.83 9.26 -26.36
C SER A 714 10.63 10.22 -26.35
N ASN A 715 9.87 10.24 -27.45
CA ASN A 715 8.65 11.04 -27.65
C ASN A 715 7.58 10.89 -26.56
N ILE A 716 7.55 9.79 -25.82
CA ILE A 716 6.63 9.59 -24.68
C ILE A 716 7.08 10.31 -23.40
N THR A 717 8.35 10.71 -23.32
CA THR A 717 8.87 11.38 -22.12
C THR A 717 8.48 12.86 -22.11
N PRO A 718 8.17 13.46 -20.95
CA PRO A 718 7.80 14.88 -20.89
C PRO A 718 8.86 15.85 -21.41
N LEU A 719 10.14 15.44 -21.43
CA LEU A 719 11.22 16.25 -22.01
C LEU A 719 11.04 16.45 -23.53
N VAL A 720 10.30 15.56 -24.20
CA VAL A 720 10.03 15.61 -25.64
C VAL A 720 8.57 15.97 -25.92
N SER A 721 7.61 15.33 -25.25
CA SER A 721 6.18 15.53 -25.52
C SER A 721 5.64 16.91 -25.16
N LEU A 722 6.36 17.69 -24.35
CA LEU A 722 6.02 19.06 -23.99
C LEU A 722 6.70 20.11 -24.88
N LEU A 723 7.58 19.71 -25.80
CA LEU A 723 8.20 20.64 -26.74
C LEU A 723 7.16 21.16 -27.72
N LYS A 724 6.99 22.48 -27.75
CA LYS A 724 6.18 23.22 -28.72
C LYS A 724 7.09 24.14 -29.50
N ASP A 725 6.68 24.50 -30.72
CA ASP A 725 7.43 25.47 -31.54
C ASP A 725 7.84 26.71 -30.72
N GLY A 726 9.13 27.04 -30.74
CA GLY A 726 9.71 28.16 -29.97
C GLY A 726 10.16 27.83 -28.54
N CYS A 727 9.86 26.64 -28.01
CA CYS A 727 10.41 26.18 -26.72
C CYS A 727 11.94 26.08 -26.79
N LYS A 728 12.57 26.20 -25.62
CA LYS A 728 14.02 26.01 -25.48
C LYS A 728 14.36 24.92 -24.48
N ILE A 729 15.40 24.15 -24.76
CA ILE A 729 15.95 23.13 -23.86
C ILE A 729 17.23 23.67 -23.25
N GLN A 730 17.27 23.76 -21.93
CA GLN A 730 18.44 24.19 -21.18
C GLN A 730 18.95 23.05 -20.30
N VAL A 731 20.25 22.77 -20.38
CA VAL A 731 20.94 21.84 -19.48
C VAL A 731 21.76 22.66 -18.49
N ARG A 732 21.54 22.47 -17.20
CA ARG A 732 22.28 23.21 -16.16
C ARG A 732 22.43 22.44 -14.87
N LYS A 733 23.36 22.89 -14.04
CA LYS A 733 23.47 22.43 -12.66
C LYS A 733 22.24 22.86 -11.84
N ARG A 734 21.80 21.99 -10.94
CA ARG A 734 20.72 22.24 -9.99
C ARG A 734 21.13 23.35 -9.02
N ASP A 735 20.16 24.19 -8.67
CA ASP A 735 20.24 25.15 -7.58
C ASP A 735 19.01 24.98 -6.67
N PRO A 736 19.17 24.69 -5.36
CA PRO A 736 20.43 24.37 -4.68
C PRO A 736 20.99 23.00 -5.09
N VAL A 737 22.32 22.84 -5.04
CA VAL A 737 23.02 21.57 -5.30
C VAL A 737 22.75 20.53 -4.20
N VAL A 738 22.64 19.26 -4.58
CA VAL A 738 22.45 18.12 -3.67
C VAL A 738 23.80 17.52 -3.27
N ILE A 739 24.72 17.36 -4.22
CA ILE A 739 26.08 16.85 -4.02
C ILE A 739 27.07 17.97 -4.33
N GLU A 740 27.84 18.38 -3.33
CA GLU A 740 28.94 19.31 -3.53
C GLU A 740 30.04 18.70 -4.40
N GLY A 741 30.70 19.52 -5.22
CA GLY A 741 31.83 19.09 -6.05
C GLY A 741 31.45 18.55 -7.44
N VAL A 742 30.17 18.35 -7.77
CA VAL A 742 29.76 18.00 -9.14
C VAL A 742 30.01 19.18 -10.09
N GLN A 743 30.69 18.99 -11.20
CA GLN A 743 30.85 19.99 -12.26
C GLN A 743 30.20 19.54 -13.55
N LEU A 744 29.43 20.44 -14.17
CA LEU A 744 28.99 20.30 -15.56
C LEU A 744 30.00 21.06 -16.42
N LYS A 745 30.95 20.34 -17.05
CA LYS A 745 32.00 20.96 -17.87
C LYS A 745 31.51 21.30 -19.27
N LYS A 746 30.76 20.38 -19.88
CA LYS A 746 30.16 20.56 -21.20
C LYS A 746 28.76 19.98 -21.21
N SER A 747 27.88 20.57 -22.00
CA SER A 747 26.57 20.03 -22.30
C SER A 747 26.26 20.26 -23.77
N GLY A 748 25.60 19.29 -24.39
CA GLY A 748 25.04 19.44 -25.72
C GLY A 748 23.67 18.78 -25.78
N VAL A 749 22.80 19.31 -26.63
CA VAL A 749 21.50 18.71 -26.93
C VAL A 749 21.39 18.47 -28.43
N HIS A 750 20.85 17.31 -28.80
CA HIS A 750 20.53 16.97 -30.18
C HIS A 750 19.07 16.51 -30.28
N LEU A 751 18.35 17.02 -31.29
CA LEU A 751 16.95 16.72 -31.57
C LEU A 751 16.89 15.66 -32.66
N ILE A 752 16.12 14.59 -32.45
CA ILE A 752 15.95 13.50 -33.42
C ILE A 752 14.53 13.56 -33.97
N PHE A 753 14.41 13.70 -35.27
CA PHE A 753 13.15 13.67 -36.02
C PHE A 753 12.95 12.31 -36.69
N GLU A 754 11.75 12.09 -37.25
CA GLU A 754 11.47 10.95 -38.12
C GLU A 754 12.54 10.77 -39.20
N ASP A 755 12.95 9.52 -39.43
CA ASP A 755 13.96 9.10 -40.40
C ASP A 755 15.42 9.47 -40.07
N ASP A 756 15.69 10.22 -38.98
CA ASP A 756 17.08 10.56 -38.57
C ASP A 756 17.88 9.36 -38.04
N ASP A 757 17.21 8.29 -37.61
CA ASP A 757 17.87 7.13 -36.96
C ASP A 757 17.26 5.77 -37.33
N ASP A 758 16.40 5.76 -38.36
CA ASP A 758 15.56 4.61 -38.73
C ASP A 758 16.17 3.74 -39.86
N TYR A 759 17.29 4.15 -40.48
CA TYR A 759 17.94 3.39 -41.56
C TYR A 759 18.68 2.16 -41.00
N ASP A 760 18.44 0.98 -41.57
CA ASP A 760 19.09 -0.29 -41.17
C ASP A 760 20.19 -0.77 -42.13
N GLY A 761 20.41 -0.07 -43.26
CA GLY A 761 21.43 -0.44 -44.26
C GLY A 761 22.87 -0.10 -43.84
N ASN A 762 23.83 -0.47 -44.70
CA ASN A 762 25.23 -0.07 -44.53
C ASN A 762 25.40 1.42 -44.86
N GLU A 763 26.06 2.16 -43.96
CA GLU A 763 26.31 3.61 -44.06
C GLU A 763 27.80 3.97 -44.13
N GLU A 764 28.70 2.99 -44.24
CA GLU A 764 30.15 3.24 -44.26
C GLU A 764 30.62 4.11 -45.44
N MET A 765 29.86 4.14 -46.53
CA MET A 765 30.17 4.89 -47.75
C MET A 765 29.36 6.19 -47.88
N LEU A 766 28.54 6.53 -46.87
CA LEU A 766 27.73 7.76 -46.86
C LEU A 766 28.50 8.91 -46.24
N ASP A 767 28.28 10.13 -46.76
CA ASP A 767 28.81 11.36 -46.17
C ASP A 767 28.18 11.59 -44.78
N GLU A 768 28.90 12.27 -43.87
CA GLU A 768 28.46 12.48 -42.48
C GLU A 768 27.06 13.13 -42.42
N SER A 769 26.68 14.00 -43.37
CA SER A 769 25.34 14.60 -43.40
C SER A 769 24.20 13.60 -43.63
N GLU A 770 24.49 12.46 -44.26
CA GLU A 770 23.50 11.43 -44.66
C GLU A 770 23.44 10.24 -43.69
N GLN A 771 24.36 10.19 -42.73
CA GLN A 771 24.42 9.13 -41.72
C GLN A 771 23.36 9.30 -40.62
N SER A 772 22.88 8.17 -40.12
CA SER A 772 21.97 8.12 -38.97
C SER A 772 22.64 8.65 -37.70
N VAL A 773 21.85 9.16 -36.76
CA VAL A 773 22.37 9.68 -35.47
C VAL A 773 23.18 8.62 -34.73
N SER A 774 22.75 7.37 -34.74
CA SER A 774 23.46 6.27 -34.09
C SER A 774 24.74 5.86 -34.82
N LYS A 775 24.81 6.04 -36.14
CA LYS A 775 26.06 5.85 -36.90
C LYS A 775 27.07 6.95 -36.56
N LYS A 776 26.63 8.21 -36.52
CA LYS A 776 27.45 9.36 -36.07
C LYS A 776 28.00 9.17 -34.67
N LEU A 777 27.19 8.66 -33.74
CA LEU A 777 27.65 8.32 -32.39
C LEU A 777 28.68 7.19 -32.41
N ALA A 778 28.47 6.15 -33.23
CA ALA A 778 29.43 5.05 -33.36
C ALA A 778 30.77 5.54 -33.91
N ASP A 779 30.74 6.40 -34.94
CA ASP A 779 31.94 6.98 -35.54
C ASP A 779 32.67 7.90 -34.56
N PHE A 780 31.95 8.72 -33.79
CA PHE A 780 32.52 9.54 -32.71
C PHE A 780 33.24 8.70 -31.64
N PHE A 781 32.64 7.59 -31.20
CA PHE A 781 33.29 6.71 -30.22
C PHE A 781 34.46 5.93 -30.83
N ASN A 782 34.36 5.54 -32.10
CA ASN A 782 35.42 4.82 -32.80
C ASN A 782 36.66 5.69 -33.06
N SER A 783 36.45 6.96 -33.42
CA SER A 783 37.52 7.96 -33.61
C SER A 783 37.97 8.63 -32.31
N TYR A 784 37.49 8.16 -31.15
CA TYR A 784 37.79 8.80 -29.88
C TYR A 784 39.26 8.58 -29.49
N GLU A 785 40.03 9.66 -29.50
CA GLU A 785 41.39 9.68 -28.96
C GLU A 785 41.37 10.24 -27.54
N GLU A 786 42.03 9.55 -26.60
CA GLU A 786 42.27 10.08 -25.27
C GLU A 786 43.20 11.29 -25.37
N ASP A 787 42.85 12.38 -24.69
CA ASP A 787 43.80 13.46 -24.50
C ASP A 787 44.92 12.92 -23.63
N ASN A 788 46.12 12.73 -24.21
CA ASN A 788 47.34 12.42 -23.47
C ASN A 788 47.59 13.53 -22.45
N GLN A 789 47.05 13.39 -21.24
CA GLN A 789 47.53 14.15 -20.09
C GLN A 789 48.65 13.34 -19.45
N VAL A 790 49.87 13.84 -19.72
CA VAL A 790 51.14 13.46 -19.10
C VAL A 790 51.04 13.46 -17.58
#